data_AF-A0A0C2WV98-F1
#
_entry.id   AF-A0A0C2WV98-F1
#
_cell.length_a   1.000
_cell.length_b   1.000
_cell.length_c   1.000
_cell.angle_alpha   90.00
_cell.angle_beta   90.00
_cell.angle_gamma   90.00
#
_symmetry.space_group_name_H-M   'P 1'
#
loop_
_entity.id
_entity.type
_entity.pdbx_description
1 polymer ?
#
loop_
_entity_poly.entity_id
_entity_poly.type
_entity_poly.pdbx_seq_one_letter_code
_entity_poly.pdbx_strand_id
1 'polypeptide(L)'
;MNMESSAETQPPSKKQRLDTATYSTPSFFDSKVLESCAEGGLVEAVAPRPLTDMEMFTLLIAILSNDKDLQDASTVPKFMHKHPELRPHLQDAWESKKFEKIRRLPFLQAPRQDQGGNAHQGHTPGTVSKRITALAYIEKAWELPYQRKAHEVLYKSICEMWAPDATPYQNIVAVLQSSGYGKTRMLDEHAKFVFTFPFVVRDPSETRVGSAYPYPDQRVRTFLTTFGKSEIKAMAGYYKFFASLFGRALTIIKESYCGPEPLPDWWRKYLAIPENRDKLYSLAIDLAEPTLTEGDNEQSKPKERAGGEELSNAVKELLNVISTPGLKKEAGHQVKVVIYFDEAHELCKHDAEPGSKRNRLEVLYDCLDVFLPFPLMFIFTSTTSSLHRLASTRDASYSTRRVVGKSVDQAPITELPFDCHRSFPLKPHECSFEDICELKFLARFGRPLFWSLLESGENEYTVLTLAKDKLAPDDSGTVYQAPKLGMTPTYSWTAIIDVLLMLDYNPDHKTVQNLQKRLVAGHMRTCISIPSNREFMRSCYPSEPFLAEAAMVMLTKELHPNVDSTLQDRVIDTVNDYFSQGLLHPGDLGELTARMLLMNAYMSGCKKSGNEIYSKGCKLNEFLRCLFREFDIVLEAKPDNVFDGPTLKDAFEDAVVRFTHFGKFVDDTATSRDAAHAAFFRSMAIVCHDTQVSVDIIVPVLHTTKGVVCRHVITSILIQVKRRIRPGNPRLLAIDQAKVGFFPKDTLCECGRQQRNTELELPYINFVLDLGVRARPASTQAAAPPKRRSLRKQPPKHNRYTIYARGLTSFGSVTEQNLSKYERLLRLSNVLGDHPRQSPSHLEMVRTLKRFWARGDAFDWIENELNGRPLPTEEGDALEVGQYESEDDT
;
A
#
# COMPACT_ATOMS: atom_id res chain seq x y z
N MET A 1 -59.77 62.01 40.52
CA MET A 1 -59.10 63.25 40.96
C MET A 1 -57.72 63.27 40.32
N ASN A 2 -57.35 64.43 39.80
CA ASN A 2 -56.24 64.81 38.93
C ASN A 2 -54.85 64.12 39.07
N MET A 3 -54.18 64.17 37.90
CA MET A 3 -52.76 64.43 37.62
C MET A 3 -51.77 63.26 37.43
N GLU A 4 -51.72 62.83 36.16
CA GLU A 4 -50.56 62.71 35.26
C GLU A 4 -49.22 62.13 35.75
N SER A 5 -48.88 60.96 35.20
CA SER A 5 -47.51 60.53 34.93
C SER A 5 -47.42 59.82 33.57
N SER A 6 -46.58 60.40 32.71
CA SER A 6 -45.71 59.79 31.68
C SER A 6 -46.24 58.68 30.76
N ALA A 7 -46.28 59.06 29.49
CA ALA A 7 -46.72 58.34 28.30
C ALA A 7 -45.95 57.05 27.96
N GLU A 8 -46.72 55.96 27.83
CA GLU A 8 -46.51 54.91 26.83
C GLU A 8 -47.62 55.04 25.78
N THR A 9 -47.31 54.89 24.50
CA THR A 9 -48.33 54.48 23.53
C THR A 9 -47.70 53.82 22.31
N GLN A 10 -47.99 52.53 22.18
CA GLN A 10 -47.89 51.75 20.95
C GLN A 10 -49.12 52.02 20.04
N PRO A 11 -49.10 51.54 18.77
CA PRO A 11 -49.51 52.28 17.57
C PRO A 11 -50.95 51.98 17.10
N PRO A 12 -51.35 52.51 15.92
CA PRO A 12 -51.47 51.57 14.81
C PRO A 12 -51.05 52.10 13.44
N SER A 13 -51.04 51.13 12.54
CA SER A 13 -50.34 51.05 11.27
C SER A 13 -51.02 51.71 10.06
N LYS A 14 -50.16 51.97 9.06
CA LYS A 14 -50.38 51.99 7.60
C LYS A 14 -51.06 53.22 7.00
N LYS A 15 -50.23 54.02 6.32
CA LYS A 15 -50.47 54.39 4.90
C LYS A 15 -49.13 54.56 4.18
N GLN A 16 -48.98 53.81 3.09
CA GLN A 16 -47.91 53.90 2.11
C GLN A 16 -47.88 55.31 1.47
N ARG A 17 -46.68 55.83 1.26
CA ARG A 17 -46.37 56.72 0.13
C ARG A 17 -44.99 56.37 -0.42
N LEU A 18 -44.98 56.35 -1.75
CA LEU A 18 -43.94 55.99 -2.70
C LEU A 18 -42.61 56.73 -2.53
N ASP A 19 -41.58 55.99 -2.92
CA ASP A 19 -40.38 56.36 -3.68
C ASP A 19 -39.48 57.48 -3.16
N THR A 20 -38.28 57.06 -2.74
CA THR A 20 -37.06 57.48 -3.43
C THR A 20 -35.93 56.49 -3.11
N ALA A 21 -35.42 55.86 -4.17
CA ALA A 21 -34.24 55.00 -4.14
C ALA A 21 -33.05 55.79 -3.57
N THR A 22 -32.64 55.47 -2.34
CA THR A 22 -31.33 55.84 -1.85
C THR A 22 -30.38 54.72 -2.24
N TYR A 23 -29.67 54.94 -3.35
CA TYR A 23 -28.44 54.22 -3.68
C TYR A 23 -27.48 54.37 -2.50
N SER A 24 -27.46 53.38 -1.61
CA SER A 24 -26.40 53.26 -0.61
C SER A 24 -25.13 52.91 -1.37
N THR A 25 -24.15 53.81 -1.36
CA THR A 25 -22.82 53.59 -1.91
C THR A 25 -22.26 52.24 -1.41
N PRO A 26 -21.78 51.36 -2.31
CA PRO A 26 -21.18 50.08 -1.90
C PRO A 26 -20.00 50.32 -0.95
N SER A 27 -19.80 49.45 0.02
CA SER A 27 -18.59 49.55 0.87
C SER A 27 -17.34 49.38 0.00
N PHE A 28 -16.19 49.90 0.43
CA PHE A 28 -14.92 49.73 -0.28
C PHE A 28 -14.62 48.25 -0.61
N PHE A 29 -15.05 47.34 0.27
CA PHE A 29 -14.95 45.90 0.04
C PHE A 29 -15.90 45.41 -1.06
N ASP A 30 -17.18 45.81 -1.01
CA ASP A 30 -18.16 45.38 -2.00
C ASP A 30 -17.76 45.87 -3.41
N SER A 31 -17.21 47.09 -3.53
CA SER A 31 -16.67 47.60 -4.79
C SER A 31 -15.53 46.75 -5.35
N LYS A 32 -14.59 46.32 -4.49
CA LYS A 32 -13.48 45.44 -4.91
C LYS A 32 -13.94 44.06 -5.33
N VAL A 33 -14.93 43.48 -4.64
CA VAL A 33 -15.50 42.19 -5.04
C VAL A 33 -16.17 42.30 -6.41
N LEU A 34 -16.89 43.39 -6.68
CA LEU A 34 -17.51 43.63 -7.99
C LEU A 34 -16.47 43.83 -9.10
N GLU A 35 -15.37 44.51 -8.82
CA GLU A 35 -14.23 44.65 -9.74
C GLU A 35 -13.60 43.29 -10.06
N SER A 36 -13.29 42.47 -9.05
CA SER A 36 -12.78 41.10 -9.23
C SER A 36 -13.79 40.18 -9.93
N CYS A 37 -15.10 40.36 -9.74
CA CYS A 37 -16.12 39.62 -10.49
C CYS A 37 -16.09 39.99 -11.97
N ALA A 38 -15.94 41.27 -12.31
CA ALA A 38 -15.84 41.73 -13.69
C ALA A 38 -14.57 41.17 -14.38
N GLU A 39 -13.43 41.14 -13.68
CA GLU A 39 -12.19 40.49 -14.15
C GLU A 39 -12.38 38.98 -14.38
N GLY A 40 -13.18 38.32 -13.54
CA GLY A 40 -13.57 36.92 -13.65
C GLY A 40 -14.68 36.62 -14.67
N GLY A 41 -15.12 37.61 -15.46
CA GLY A 41 -16.14 37.46 -16.49
C GLY A 41 -17.59 37.49 -16.00
N LEU A 42 -17.83 37.77 -14.71
CA LEU A 42 -19.16 37.94 -14.13
C LEU A 42 -19.58 39.42 -14.21
N VAL A 43 -20.36 39.75 -15.23
CA VAL A 43 -20.91 41.10 -15.48
C VAL A 43 -22.42 41.10 -15.40
N GLU A 44 -23.00 42.26 -15.04
CA GLU A 44 -24.43 42.41 -14.85
C GLU A 44 -25.18 42.24 -16.18
N ALA A 45 -26.16 41.33 -16.19
CA ALA A 45 -27.02 41.12 -17.34
C ALA A 45 -28.00 42.29 -17.47
N VAL A 46 -28.35 42.65 -18.71
CA VAL A 46 -29.29 43.74 -19.04
C VAL A 46 -30.70 43.49 -18.47
N ALA A 47 -31.02 42.24 -18.09
CA ALA A 47 -32.25 41.86 -17.38
C ALA A 47 -31.93 40.95 -16.19
N PRO A 48 -32.65 41.06 -15.05
CA PRO A 48 -32.41 40.24 -13.87
C PRO A 48 -32.69 38.77 -14.17
N ARG A 49 -31.67 37.92 -13.97
CA ARG A 49 -31.74 36.46 -14.09
C ARG A 49 -31.00 35.79 -12.94
N PRO A 50 -31.35 34.54 -12.59
CA PRO A 50 -30.57 33.75 -11.66
C PRO A 50 -29.15 33.52 -12.17
N LEU A 51 -28.19 33.52 -11.25
CA LEU A 51 -26.81 33.14 -11.50
C LEU A 51 -26.75 31.64 -11.81
N THR A 52 -25.90 31.29 -12.77
CA THR A 52 -25.51 29.88 -13.02
C THR A 52 -24.57 29.40 -11.92
N ASP A 53 -24.42 28.08 -11.75
CA ASP A 53 -23.46 27.53 -10.77
C ASP A 53 -22.04 28.07 -11.00
N MET A 54 -21.59 28.21 -12.25
CA MET A 54 -20.28 28.78 -12.59
C MET A 54 -20.14 30.24 -12.17
N GLU A 55 -21.20 31.03 -12.29
CA GLU A 55 -21.20 32.43 -11.86
C GLU A 55 -21.23 32.55 -10.33
N MET A 56 -21.93 31.64 -9.63
CA MET A 56 -21.87 31.55 -8.18
C MET A 56 -20.47 31.15 -7.68
N PHE A 57 -19.77 30.27 -8.40
CA PHE A 57 -18.37 29.94 -8.14
C PHE A 57 -17.47 31.18 -8.28
N THR A 58 -17.59 31.91 -9.39
CA THR A 58 -16.82 33.14 -9.63
C THR A 58 -17.07 34.19 -8.54
N LEU A 59 -18.33 34.38 -8.14
CA LEU A 59 -18.69 35.33 -7.10
C LEU A 59 -18.08 34.95 -5.74
N LEU A 60 -18.19 33.68 -5.34
CA LEU A 60 -17.64 33.23 -4.06
C LEU A 60 -16.10 33.31 -4.06
N ILE A 61 -15.44 33.00 -5.17
CA ILE A 61 -13.98 33.18 -5.34
C ILE A 61 -13.60 34.65 -5.17
N ALA A 62 -14.34 35.58 -5.78
CA ALA A 62 -14.08 37.01 -5.66
C ALA A 62 -14.25 37.51 -4.22
N ILE A 63 -15.27 37.02 -3.49
CA ILE A 63 -15.49 37.36 -2.08
C ILE A 63 -14.33 36.87 -1.20
N LEU A 64 -13.92 35.61 -1.36
CA LEU A 64 -12.86 35.01 -0.54
C LEU A 64 -11.48 35.62 -0.85
N SER A 65 -11.20 35.92 -2.12
CA SER A 65 -9.90 36.49 -2.53
C SER A 65 -9.68 37.91 -2.02
N ASN A 66 -10.76 38.63 -1.69
CA ASN A 66 -10.71 40.01 -1.22
C ASN A 66 -10.71 40.13 0.32
N ASP A 67 -10.93 39.04 1.07
CA ASP A 67 -10.94 39.02 2.54
C ASP A 67 -9.95 37.99 3.10
N LYS A 68 -8.84 38.48 3.67
CA LYS A 68 -7.79 37.61 4.23
C LYS A 68 -8.23 36.85 5.48
N ASP A 69 -9.32 37.27 6.12
CA ASP A 69 -9.91 36.59 7.27
C ASP A 69 -10.83 35.43 6.85
N LEU A 70 -11.02 35.21 5.54
CA LEU A 70 -11.79 34.09 5.00
C LEU A 70 -10.89 32.98 4.43
N GLN A 71 -11.48 31.81 4.24
CA GLN A 71 -10.77 30.65 3.70
C GLN A 71 -10.33 30.84 2.25
N ASP A 72 -9.28 30.10 1.88
CA ASP A 72 -8.64 30.22 0.56
C ASP A 72 -9.60 29.91 -0.59
N ALA A 73 -9.57 30.74 -1.64
CA ALA A 73 -10.46 30.64 -2.80
C ALA A 73 -10.35 29.30 -3.56
N SER A 74 -9.25 28.55 -3.43
CA SER A 74 -9.10 27.20 -4.02
C SER A 74 -10.04 26.15 -3.41
N THR A 75 -10.67 26.45 -2.27
CA THR A 75 -11.56 25.52 -1.54
C THR A 75 -13.04 25.62 -1.96
N VAL A 76 -13.39 26.60 -2.80
CA VAL A 76 -14.76 26.94 -3.24
C VAL A 76 -15.53 25.75 -3.84
N PRO A 77 -14.95 24.87 -4.69
CA PRO A 77 -15.64 23.67 -5.19
C PRO A 77 -16.11 22.74 -4.07
N LYS A 78 -15.31 22.60 -3.01
CA LYS A 78 -15.63 21.74 -1.86
C LYS A 78 -16.72 22.36 -0.99
N PHE A 79 -16.72 23.68 -0.83
CA PHE A 79 -17.73 24.38 -0.04
C PHE A 79 -19.12 24.33 -0.65
N MET A 80 -19.24 24.63 -1.96
CA MET A 80 -20.52 24.61 -2.65
C MET A 80 -21.15 23.21 -2.76
N HIS A 81 -20.34 22.15 -2.67
CA HIS A 81 -20.83 20.78 -2.59
C HIS A 81 -21.29 20.39 -1.18
N LYS A 82 -20.57 20.83 -0.13
CA LYS A 82 -20.90 20.52 1.27
C LYS A 82 -22.04 21.38 1.84
N HIS A 83 -22.24 22.59 1.32
CA HIS A 83 -23.19 23.58 1.82
C HIS A 83 -24.12 24.07 0.70
N PRO A 84 -25.10 23.25 0.26
CA PRO A 84 -26.03 23.62 -0.81
C PRO A 84 -26.88 24.86 -0.50
N GLU A 85 -27.08 25.18 0.79
CA GLU A 85 -27.75 26.39 1.30
C GLU A 85 -27.06 27.70 0.92
N LEU A 86 -25.79 27.66 0.49
CA LEU A 86 -25.03 28.85 0.11
C LEU A 86 -25.52 29.47 -1.22
N ARG A 87 -26.13 28.67 -2.10
CA ARG A 87 -26.63 29.09 -3.42
C ARG A 87 -27.64 30.25 -3.35
N PRO A 88 -28.76 30.15 -2.61
CA PRO A 88 -29.70 31.25 -2.48
C PRO A 88 -29.06 32.48 -1.81
N HIS A 89 -28.14 32.30 -0.87
CA HIS A 89 -27.46 33.41 -0.22
C HIS A 89 -26.53 34.18 -1.18
N LEU A 90 -25.83 33.48 -2.08
CA LEU A 90 -25.00 34.11 -3.11
C LEU A 90 -25.84 34.85 -4.15
N GLN A 91 -27.00 34.29 -4.52
CA GLN A 91 -27.97 34.97 -5.38
C GLN A 91 -28.44 36.30 -4.76
N ASP A 92 -28.90 36.27 -3.51
CA ASP A 92 -29.34 37.47 -2.78
C ASP A 92 -28.22 38.50 -2.62
N ALA A 93 -26.99 38.05 -2.36
CA ALA A 93 -25.83 38.92 -2.20
C ALA A 93 -25.45 39.61 -3.52
N TRP A 94 -25.59 38.91 -4.65
CA TRP A 94 -25.34 39.48 -5.98
C TRP A 94 -26.39 40.50 -6.40
N GLU A 95 -27.66 40.26 -6.09
CA GLU A 95 -28.76 41.18 -6.39
C GLU A 95 -28.70 42.42 -5.50
N SER A 96 -28.36 42.26 -4.22
CA SER A 96 -28.24 43.37 -3.27
C SER A 96 -26.89 44.09 -3.30
N LYS A 97 -25.90 43.56 -4.05
CA LYS A 97 -24.50 44.01 -4.12
C LYS A 97 -23.84 44.17 -2.74
N LYS A 98 -24.23 43.33 -1.78
CA LYS A 98 -23.76 43.36 -0.38
C LYS A 98 -23.29 41.99 0.05
N PHE A 99 -22.01 41.85 0.37
CA PHE A 99 -21.39 40.54 0.64
C PHE A 99 -21.17 40.25 2.13
N GLU A 100 -21.48 41.20 3.02
CA GLU A 100 -21.26 41.10 4.47
C GLU A 100 -21.86 39.84 5.11
N LYS A 101 -23.08 39.46 4.70
CA LYS A 101 -23.76 38.26 5.23
C LYS A 101 -23.01 36.98 4.88
N ILE A 102 -22.47 36.89 3.67
CA ILE A 102 -21.67 35.74 3.21
C ILE A 102 -20.36 35.69 3.99
N ARG A 103 -19.67 36.83 4.13
CA ARG A 103 -18.41 36.92 4.87
C ARG A 103 -18.56 36.43 6.30
N ARG A 104 -19.66 36.76 6.98
CA ARG A 104 -19.90 36.35 8.38
C ARG A 104 -20.27 34.88 8.58
N LEU A 105 -20.34 34.07 7.52
CA LEU A 105 -20.65 32.65 7.66
C LEU A 105 -19.50 31.93 8.38
N PRO A 106 -19.75 31.24 9.52
CA PRO A 106 -18.70 30.68 10.37
C PRO A 106 -17.75 29.71 9.65
N PHE A 107 -18.27 28.96 8.67
CA PHE A 107 -17.49 27.99 7.91
C PHE A 107 -16.63 28.61 6.80
N LEU A 108 -16.84 29.88 6.43
CA LEU A 108 -16.00 30.60 5.48
C LEU A 108 -14.86 31.38 6.16
N GLN A 109 -14.85 31.48 7.49
CA GLN A 109 -13.80 32.17 8.24
C GLN A 109 -12.50 31.33 8.28
N ALA A 110 -11.35 31.98 8.08
CA ALA A 110 -10.03 31.39 8.25
C ALA A 110 -9.72 31.15 9.73
N PRO A 111 -8.96 30.09 10.10
CA PRO A 111 -8.54 29.87 11.48
C PRO A 111 -7.60 31.00 11.93
N ARG A 112 -8.01 31.80 12.93
CA ARG A 112 -7.14 32.84 13.49
C ARG A 112 -5.92 32.22 14.19
N GLN A 113 -4.74 32.78 13.95
CA GLN A 113 -3.54 32.54 14.75
C GLN A 113 -3.64 33.38 16.04
N ASP A 114 -4.08 32.78 17.13
CA ASP A 114 -4.15 33.49 18.41
C ASP A 114 -2.75 33.61 19.04
N GLN A 115 -2.26 34.85 19.10
CA GLN A 115 -1.30 35.29 20.11
C GLN A 115 -2.02 35.35 21.47
N GLY A 116 -1.35 34.88 22.53
CA GLY A 116 -1.97 34.48 23.80
C GLY A 116 -2.84 35.53 24.53
N GLY A 117 -3.84 35.02 25.25
CA GLY A 117 -4.66 35.77 26.20
C GLY A 117 -5.75 34.89 26.84
N ASN A 118 -5.90 34.98 28.16
CA ASN A 118 -6.66 34.08 29.03
C ASN A 118 -8.19 34.00 28.81
N ALA A 119 -8.71 32.79 29.08
CA ALA A 119 -10.02 32.42 29.65
C ALA A 119 -11.31 33.11 29.15
N HIS A 120 -12.19 32.35 28.48
CA HIS A 120 -13.41 31.78 29.08
C HIS A 120 -14.23 30.99 28.05
N GLN A 121 -14.61 29.77 28.48
CA GLN A 121 -15.70 28.89 28.06
C GLN A 121 -16.24 28.94 26.62
N GLY A 122 -16.02 27.82 25.92
CA GLY A 122 -17.10 27.14 25.21
C GLY A 122 -16.97 27.01 23.69
N HIS A 123 -15.87 26.50 23.15
CA HIS A 123 -15.80 26.00 21.75
C HIS A 123 -14.95 24.72 21.66
N THR A 124 -15.40 23.75 20.86
CA THR A 124 -14.88 22.37 20.71
C THR A 124 -13.40 22.29 20.26
N PRO A 125 -12.49 21.69 21.05
CA PRO A 125 -11.05 21.63 20.79
C PRO A 125 -10.62 20.41 19.93
N GLY A 126 -11.30 20.17 18.80
CA GLY A 126 -11.21 18.89 18.09
C GLY A 126 -9.96 18.64 17.24
N THR A 127 -9.37 19.67 16.60
CA THR A 127 -8.44 19.45 15.48
C THR A 127 -6.97 19.78 15.80
N VAL A 128 -6.73 20.88 16.53
CA VAL A 128 -5.37 21.24 17.00
C VAL A 128 -4.93 20.30 18.11
N SER A 129 -5.83 19.97 19.05
CA SER A 129 -5.55 18.98 20.10
C SER A 129 -5.19 17.63 19.49
N LYS A 130 -5.93 17.14 18.48
CA LYS A 130 -5.63 15.85 17.83
C LYS A 130 -4.27 15.82 17.13
N ARG A 131 -3.82 16.91 16.48
CA ARG A 131 -2.48 16.96 15.87
C ARG A 131 -1.36 16.96 16.92
N ILE A 132 -1.55 17.68 18.02
CA ILE A 132 -0.61 17.68 19.16
C ILE A 132 -0.56 16.29 19.82
N THR A 133 -1.70 15.62 20.00
CA THR A 133 -1.74 14.27 20.56
C THR A 133 -1.11 13.24 19.62
N ALA A 134 -1.37 13.30 18.30
CA ALA A 134 -0.75 12.40 17.31
C ALA A 134 0.78 12.57 17.24
N LEU A 135 1.30 13.80 17.40
CA LEU A 135 2.74 14.08 17.53
C LEU A 135 3.32 13.37 18.76
N ALA A 136 2.65 13.45 19.90
CA ALA A 136 3.11 12.81 21.13
C ALA A 136 3.16 11.28 21.01
N TYR A 137 2.24 10.64 20.29
CA TYR A 137 2.24 9.18 20.12
C TYR A 137 3.31 8.67 19.16
N ILE A 138 3.61 9.39 18.07
CA ILE A 138 4.68 8.98 17.16
C ILE A 138 6.07 9.15 17.81
N GLU A 139 6.26 10.18 18.64
CA GLU A 139 7.47 10.35 19.44
C GLU A 139 7.63 9.21 20.45
N LYS A 140 6.58 8.89 21.20
CA LYS A 140 6.59 7.71 22.09
C LYS A 140 6.87 6.42 21.33
N ALA A 141 6.32 6.27 20.12
CA ALA A 141 6.56 5.09 19.28
C ALA A 141 8.02 5.02 18.83
N TRP A 142 8.63 6.18 18.57
CA TRP A 142 10.05 6.30 18.31
C TRP A 142 10.91 5.94 19.53
N GLU A 143 10.44 6.09 20.76
CA GLU A 143 11.21 5.74 21.96
C GLU A 143 11.17 4.24 22.29
N LEU A 144 10.23 3.47 21.70
CA LEU A 144 10.12 2.03 21.95
C LEU A 144 11.41 1.28 21.58
N PRO A 145 11.78 0.22 22.33
CA PRO A 145 12.98 -0.55 22.05
C PRO A 145 13.00 -1.10 20.61
N TYR A 146 14.08 -0.83 19.89
CA TYR A 146 14.29 -1.38 18.55
C TYR A 146 14.33 -2.91 18.61
N GLN A 147 13.61 -3.57 17.70
CA GLN A 147 13.52 -5.03 17.65
C GLN A 147 14.28 -5.59 16.46
N ARG A 148 14.83 -6.80 16.60
CA ARG A 148 15.68 -7.48 15.60
C ARG A 148 17.02 -6.75 15.35
N LYS A 149 17.78 -7.26 14.39
CA LYS A 149 19.18 -6.89 14.12
C LYS A 149 19.41 -6.26 12.74
N ALA A 150 18.37 -5.66 12.13
CA ALA A 150 18.49 -5.10 10.78
C ALA A 150 19.57 -4.00 10.69
N HIS A 151 19.78 -3.23 11.76
CA HIS A 151 20.86 -2.24 11.85
C HIS A 151 22.27 -2.88 11.85
N GLU A 152 22.42 -4.09 12.41
CA GLU A 152 23.68 -4.86 12.37
C GLU A 152 23.92 -5.43 10.96
N VAL A 153 22.86 -5.95 10.32
CA VAL A 153 22.92 -6.45 8.94
C VAL A 153 23.28 -5.32 7.98
N LEU A 154 22.65 -4.14 8.14
CA LEU A 154 23.03 -2.93 7.41
C LEU A 154 24.52 -2.62 7.55
N TYR A 155 25.06 -2.66 8.77
CA TYR A 155 26.48 -2.38 9.00
C TYR A 155 27.40 -3.35 8.27
N LYS A 156 27.05 -4.64 8.33
CA LYS A 156 27.77 -5.68 7.59
C LYS A 156 27.75 -5.40 6.10
N SER A 157 26.56 -5.12 5.53
CA SER A 157 26.40 -4.82 4.11
C SER A 157 27.23 -3.60 3.68
N ILE A 158 27.19 -2.49 4.42
CA ILE A 158 27.96 -1.30 4.02
C ILE A 158 29.48 -1.48 4.15
N CYS A 159 29.94 -2.32 5.08
CA CYS A 159 31.37 -2.66 5.17
C CYS A 159 31.81 -3.59 4.03
N GLU A 160 30.94 -4.48 3.55
CA GLU A 160 31.19 -5.31 2.37
C GLU A 160 31.15 -4.48 1.07
N MET A 161 30.30 -3.46 1.01
CA MET A 161 30.17 -2.54 -0.14
C MET A 161 31.32 -1.54 -0.23
N TRP A 162 31.87 -1.11 0.91
CA TRP A 162 32.93 -0.11 0.96
C TRP A 162 34.31 -0.76 0.74
N ALA A 163 35.07 -0.21 -0.21
CA ALA A 163 36.46 -0.61 -0.47
C ALA A 163 37.35 0.65 -0.63
N PRO A 164 38.59 0.64 -0.11
CA PRO A 164 39.56 1.69 -0.42
C PRO A 164 39.89 1.66 -1.92
N ASP A 165 40.11 2.84 -2.51
CA ASP A 165 40.37 3.04 -3.95
C ASP A 165 39.23 2.59 -4.90
N ALA A 166 38.02 2.61 -4.36
CA ALA A 166 36.78 2.35 -5.06
C ALA A 166 36.55 3.22 -6.32
N THR A 167 35.78 2.68 -7.27
CA THR A 167 35.24 3.48 -8.38
C THR A 167 34.29 4.57 -7.84
N PRO A 168 34.06 5.67 -8.58
CA PRO A 168 33.09 6.69 -8.18
C PRO A 168 31.75 6.11 -7.72
N TYR A 169 31.12 6.77 -6.73
CA TYR A 169 29.82 6.40 -6.13
C TYR A 169 29.75 5.09 -5.32
N GLN A 170 30.84 4.34 -5.09
CA GLN A 170 30.77 3.13 -4.25
C GLN A 170 30.55 3.40 -2.75
N ASN A 171 30.87 4.61 -2.28
CA ASN A 171 30.57 5.06 -0.92
C ASN A 171 29.12 5.55 -0.75
N ILE A 172 28.24 5.31 -1.73
CA ILE A 172 26.85 5.74 -1.73
C ILE A 172 25.94 4.52 -1.88
N VAL A 173 24.95 4.40 -1.00
CA VAL A 173 23.91 3.37 -1.09
C VAL A 173 22.54 3.99 -0.81
N ALA A 174 21.51 3.42 -1.43
CA ALA A 174 20.12 3.80 -1.17
C ALA A 174 19.44 2.75 -0.28
N VAL A 175 18.62 3.19 0.69
CA VAL A 175 17.67 2.34 1.42
C VAL A 175 16.27 2.65 0.89
N LEU A 176 15.68 1.70 0.18
CA LEU A 176 14.43 1.89 -0.55
C LEU A 176 13.35 0.94 -0.05
N GLN A 177 12.31 1.52 0.54
CA GLN A 177 11.14 0.77 0.97
C GLN A 177 9.94 1.70 1.15
N SER A 178 8.73 1.14 1.08
CA SER A 178 7.51 1.90 1.39
C SER A 178 7.47 2.42 2.83
N SER A 179 6.49 3.29 3.09
CA SER A 179 6.36 3.92 4.40
C SER A 179 6.00 2.88 5.49
N GLY A 180 6.46 3.13 6.71
CA GLY A 180 6.13 2.33 7.89
C GLY A 180 7.08 1.18 8.23
N TYR A 181 8.14 0.97 7.45
CA TYR A 181 9.20 -0.02 7.73
C TYR A 181 10.27 0.44 8.74
N GLY A 182 10.21 1.70 9.18
CA GLY A 182 11.19 2.24 10.14
C GLY A 182 12.60 2.44 9.54
N LYS A 183 12.71 2.90 8.28
CA LYS A 183 13.98 3.24 7.61
C LYS A 183 14.87 4.13 8.49
N THR A 184 14.36 5.29 8.87
CA THR A 184 15.06 6.26 9.71
C THR A 184 15.35 5.69 11.10
N ARG A 185 14.43 4.89 11.65
CA ARG A 185 14.59 4.26 12.96
C ARG A 185 15.69 3.19 12.97
N MET A 186 15.87 2.44 11.87
CA MET A 186 17.00 1.53 11.69
C MET A 186 18.34 2.27 11.65
N LEU A 187 18.39 3.41 10.95
CA LEU A 187 19.59 4.26 10.87
C LEU A 187 19.91 4.93 12.21
N ASP A 188 18.89 5.36 12.96
CA ASP A 188 19.04 5.85 14.33
C ASP A 188 19.58 4.78 15.28
N GLU A 189 19.09 3.53 15.17
CA GLU A 189 19.62 2.42 15.95
C GLU A 189 21.07 2.08 15.57
N HIS A 190 21.39 2.15 14.28
CA HIS A 190 22.75 1.98 13.75
C HIS A 190 23.72 3.02 14.31
N ALA A 191 23.26 4.26 14.52
CA ALA A 191 24.07 5.34 15.05
C ALA A 191 24.58 5.11 16.49
N LYS A 192 24.06 4.10 17.21
CA LYS A 192 24.57 3.72 18.53
C LYS A 192 26.00 3.16 18.51
N PHE A 193 26.47 2.64 17.38
CA PHE A 193 27.80 2.04 17.28
C PHE A 193 28.64 2.53 16.10
N VAL A 194 28.06 3.25 15.15
CA VAL A 194 28.80 3.95 14.07
C VAL A 194 28.55 5.45 14.17
N PHE A 195 29.62 6.26 14.14
CA PHE A 195 29.50 7.71 14.27
C PHE A 195 28.69 8.28 13.10
N THR A 196 27.58 8.97 13.36
CA THR A 196 26.58 9.27 12.34
C THR A 196 26.15 10.74 12.28
N PHE A 197 26.01 11.29 11.07
CA PHE A 197 25.33 12.56 10.81
C PHE A 197 23.97 12.33 10.14
N PRO A 198 22.86 12.56 10.85
CA PRO A 198 21.52 12.41 10.29
C PRO A 198 21.03 13.70 9.61
N PHE A 199 20.56 13.63 8.37
CA PHE A 199 19.84 14.72 7.71
C PHE A 199 18.43 14.25 7.32
N VAL A 200 17.41 15.04 7.64
CA VAL A 200 16.01 14.78 7.30
C VAL A 200 15.55 15.92 6.41
N VAL A 201 15.56 15.71 5.09
CA VAL A 201 15.32 16.77 4.10
C VAL A 201 13.88 16.82 3.60
N ARG A 202 12.97 16.12 4.29
CA ARG A 202 11.53 16.07 4.00
C ARG A 202 10.93 17.47 3.92
N ASP A 203 10.09 17.69 2.90
CA ASP A 203 9.25 18.88 2.84
C ASP A 203 8.10 18.77 3.87
N PRO A 204 7.94 19.74 4.80
CA PRO A 204 6.85 19.73 5.76
C PRO A 204 5.46 19.59 5.13
N SER A 205 5.26 20.14 3.93
CA SER A 205 3.98 20.11 3.19
C SER A 205 3.62 18.74 2.64
N GLU A 206 4.58 17.82 2.50
CA GLU A 206 4.34 16.45 2.00
C GLU A 206 3.87 15.47 3.06
N THR A 207 3.77 15.92 4.31
CA THR A 207 3.19 15.13 5.38
C THR A 207 1.66 15.11 5.22
N ARG A 208 1.17 14.28 4.30
CA ARG A 208 -0.25 14.20 3.91
C ARG A 208 -1.16 13.75 5.07
N VAL A 209 -0.71 12.81 5.90
CA VAL A 209 -1.51 12.17 6.96
C VAL A 209 -0.65 11.84 8.18
N GLY A 210 -1.08 12.33 9.34
CA GLY A 210 -0.37 12.15 10.61
C GLY A 210 0.84 13.07 10.75
N SER A 211 1.42 13.09 11.94
CA SER A 211 2.72 13.67 12.22
C SER A 211 3.81 12.72 11.77
N ALA A 212 4.89 13.23 11.16
CA ALA A 212 6.05 12.42 10.80
C ALA A 212 7.25 12.80 11.68
N TYR A 213 7.96 11.78 12.15
CA TYR A 213 9.09 11.91 13.05
C TYR A 213 10.27 11.07 12.53
N PRO A 214 11.54 11.52 12.66
CA PRO A 214 11.98 12.80 13.24
C PRO A 214 11.56 14.03 12.43
N TYR A 215 11.67 15.20 13.04
CA TYR A 215 11.37 16.49 12.39
C TYR A 215 12.37 16.82 11.27
N PRO A 216 11.94 17.55 10.22
CA PRO A 216 12.82 17.93 9.12
C PRO A 216 13.86 18.97 9.54
N ASP A 217 15.08 18.83 9.03
CA ASP A 217 16.15 19.83 9.19
C ASP A 217 15.94 20.96 8.18
N GLN A 218 15.00 21.87 8.48
CA GLN A 218 14.52 22.86 7.51
C GLN A 218 15.63 23.76 6.93
N ARG A 219 16.60 24.16 7.75
CA ARG A 219 17.74 24.97 7.28
C ARG A 219 18.64 24.20 6.33
N VAL A 220 18.96 22.94 6.66
CA VAL A 220 19.73 22.05 5.78
C VAL A 220 19.00 21.83 4.47
N ARG A 221 17.70 21.52 4.52
CA ARG A 221 16.87 21.38 3.32
C ARG A 221 16.95 22.63 2.45
N THR A 222 16.70 23.80 3.03
CA THR A 222 16.71 25.08 2.31
C THR A 222 18.06 25.36 1.67
N PHE A 223 19.15 25.16 2.41
CA PHE A 223 20.50 25.31 1.89
C PHE A 223 20.76 24.36 0.71
N LEU A 224 20.46 23.07 0.87
CA LEU A 224 20.69 22.08 -0.19
C LEU A 224 19.83 22.32 -1.44
N THR A 225 18.63 22.88 -1.32
CA THR A 225 17.73 23.10 -2.46
C THR A 225 17.88 24.45 -3.15
N THR A 226 18.33 25.49 -2.44
CA THR A 226 18.30 26.88 -2.94
C THR A 226 19.65 27.57 -3.03
N PHE A 227 20.67 27.10 -2.30
CA PHE A 227 21.96 27.77 -2.24
C PHE A 227 22.76 27.64 -3.54
N GLY A 228 23.31 28.75 -4.03
CA GLY A 228 24.11 28.80 -5.26
C GLY A 228 23.25 28.70 -6.52
N LYS A 229 23.17 29.79 -7.30
CA LYS A 229 22.34 29.85 -8.53
C LYS A 229 22.90 29.04 -9.71
N SER A 230 24.14 28.57 -9.62
CA SER A 230 24.79 27.71 -10.61
C SER A 230 25.33 26.45 -9.94
N GLU A 231 25.53 25.39 -10.73
CA GLU A 231 26.08 24.12 -10.26
C GLU A 231 27.40 24.30 -9.50
N ILE A 232 28.33 25.11 -10.03
CA ILE A 232 29.64 25.38 -9.42
C ILE A 232 29.49 26.04 -8.05
N LYS A 233 28.60 27.04 -7.93
CA LYS A 233 28.35 27.74 -6.65
C LYS A 233 27.68 26.81 -5.64
N ALA A 234 26.76 25.95 -6.10
CA ALA A 234 26.14 24.94 -5.26
C ALA A 234 27.17 23.94 -4.73
N MET A 235 28.04 23.40 -5.59
CA MET A 235 29.11 22.48 -5.20
C MET A 235 30.05 23.10 -4.16
N ALA A 236 30.53 24.32 -4.40
CA ALA A 236 31.38 25.04 -3.47
C ALA A 236 30.71 25.27 -2.11
N GLY A 237 29.41 25.59 -2.11
CA GLY A 237 28.60 25.68 -0.89
C GLY A 237 28.55 24.36 -0.13
N TYR A 238 28.29 23.25 -0.81
CA TYR A 238 28.20 21.93 -0.18
C TYR A 238 29.54 21.51 0.46
N TYR A 239 30.66 21.75 -0.22
CA TYR A 239 31.98 21.45 0.36
C TYR A 239 32.26 22.26 1.63
N LYS A 240 31.98 23.57 1.61
CA LYS A 240 32.14 24.46 2.78
C LYS A 240 31.21 24.07 3.93
N PHE A 241 29.98 23.67 3.62
CA PHE A 241 29.03 23.17 4.61
C PHE A 241 29.58 21.92 5.31
N PHE A 242 30.06 20.92 4.56
CA PHE A 242 30.63 19.71 5.18
C PHE A 242 31.92 20.00 5.95
N ALA A 243 32.79 20.89 5.45
CA ALA A 243 34.02 21.27 6.16
C ALA A 243 33.69 21.93 7.52
N SER A 244 32.77 22.90 7.51
CA SER A 244 32.28 23.59 8.70
C SER A 244 31.58 22.64 9.67
N LEU A 245 30.78 21.69 9.15
CA LEU A 245 30.11 20.67 9.94
C LEU A 245 31.09 19.78 10.70
N PHE A 246 32.10 19.24 10.02
CA PHE A 246 33.09 18.37 10.65
C PHE A 246 33.98 19.11 11.64
N GLY A 247 34.40 20.34 11.30
CA GLY A 247 35.13 21.21 12.23
C GLY A 247 34.32 21.47 13.50
N ARG A 248 33.03 21.82 13.37
CA ARG A 248 32.18 22.10 14.54
C ARG A 248 31.88 20.85 15.36
N ALA A 249 31.66 19.71 14.71
CA ALA A 249 31.50 18.44 15.40
C ALA A 249 32.74 18.09 16.23
N LEU A 250 33.95 18.26 15.65
CA LEU A 250 35.21 18.05 16.34
C LEU A 250 35.37 18.96 17.57
N THR A 251 35.00 20.24 17.46
CA THR A 251 34.97 21.17 18.60
C THR A 251 34.05 20.67 19.71
N ILE A 252 32.82 20.30 19.36
CA ILE A 252 31.83 19.80 20.34
C ILE A 252 32.34 18.54 21.04
N ILE A 253 32.93 17.59 20.29
CA ILE A 253 33.50 16.36 20.87
C ILE A 253 34.60 16.73 21.87
N LYS A 254 35.55 17.58 21.49
CA LYS A 254 36.67 17.99 22.38
C LYS A 254 36.20 18.71 23.63
N GLU A 255 35.15 19.52 23.53
CA GLU A 255 34.64 20.33 24.65
C GLU A 255 33.70 19.55 25.57
N SER A 256 32.91 18.63 25.03
CA SER A 256 31.76 18.05 25.75
C SER A 256 31.83 16.55 26.00
N TYR A 257 32.63 15.79 25.23
CA TYR A 257 32.73 14.34 25.41
C TYR A 257 33.73 13.99 26.52
N CYS A 258 33.21 13.52 27.65
CA CYS A 258 34.00 13.13 28.83
C CYS A 258 33.55 11.80 29.46
N GLY A 259 32.58 11.11 28.86
CA GLY A 259 31.93 9.93 29.44
C GLY A 259 32.58 8.58 29.05
N PRO A 260 32.30 7.50 29.81
CA PRO A 260 32.76 6.14 29.51
C PRO A 260 31.98 5.46 28.38
N GLU A 261 30.87 6.05 27.94
CA GLU A 261 30.04 5.50 26.87
C GLU A 261 30.72 5.64 25.49
N PRO A 262 30.48 4.72 24.54
CA PRO A 262 31.08 4.82 23.21
C PRO A 262 30.72 6.13 22.52
N LEU A 263 31.73 6.78 21.91
CA LEU A 263 31.57 8.07 21.21
C LEU A 263 30.37 8.11 20.23
N PRO A 264 30.08 7.07 19.41
CA PRO A 264 28.89 7.07 18.55
C PRO A 264 27.56 7.21 19.31
N ASP A 265 27.36 6.44 20.39
CA ASP A 265 26.13 6.49 21.19
C ASP A 265 25.99 7.83 21.92
N TRP A 266 27.11 8.37 22.46
CA TRP A 266 27.12 9.72 23.02
C TRP A 266 26.72 10.77 21.99
N TRP A 267 27.34 10.72 20.79
CA TRP A 267 27.07 11.68 19.72
C TRP A 267 25.61 11.62 19.27
N ARG A 268 25.07 10.41 19.11
CA ARG A 268 23.65 10.18 18.83
C ARG A 268 22.75 10.82 19.90
N LYS A 269 23.03 10.58 21.18
CA LYS A 269 22.28 11.18 22.31
C LYS A 269 22.41 12.71 22.31
N TYR A 270 23.61 13.24 22.06
CA TYR A 270 23.86 14.67 21.96
C TYR A 270 22.99 15.33 20.88
N LEU A 271 22.87 14.71 19.70
CA LEU A 271 22.02 15.21 18.62
C LEU A 271 20.52 15.03 18.89
N ALA A 272 20.13 14.06 19.74
CA ALA A 272 18.74 13.84 20.12
C ALA A 272 18.23 14.85 21.16
N ILE A 273 19.14 15.53 21.89
CA ILE A 273 18.76 16.62 22.78
C ILE A 273 18.14 17.75 21.94
N PRO A 274 16.97 18.31 22.34
CA PRO A 274 16.33 19.40 21.63
C PRO A 274 17.31 20.55 21.33
N GLU A 275 17.17 21.15 20.14
CA GLU A 275 18.00 22.25 19.61
C GLU A 275 19.47 21.93 19.29
N ASN A 276 20.10 20.91 19.87
CA ASN A 276 21.54 20.66 19.64
C ASN A 276 21.85 20.38 18.16
N ARG A 277 21.06 19.52 17.53
CA ARG A 277 21.17 19.20 16.11
C ARG A 277 20.90 20.42 15.22
N ASP A 278 19.86 21.19 15.54
CA ASP A 278 19.51 22.40 14.78
C ASP A 278 20.59 23.48 14.90
N LYS A 279 21.14 23.70 16.09
CA LYS A 279 22.27 24.63 16.34
C LYS A 279 23.53 24.20 15.58
N LEU A 280 23.87 22.91 15.62
CA LEU A 280 25.03 22.38 14.88
C LEU A 280 24.90 22.68 13.38
N TYR A 281 23.75 22.35 12.79
CA TYR A 281 23.53 22.52 11.36
C TYR A 281 23.39 23.98 10.96
N SER A 282 22.70 24.78 11.76
CA SER A 282 22.59 26.23 11.62
C SER A 282 23.96 26.89 11.51
N LEU A 283 24.83 26.64 12.50
CA LEU A 283 26.17 27.23 12.55
C LEU A 283 27.04 26.77 11.37
N ALA A 284 26.94 25.51 10.97
CA ALA A 284 27.68 25.01 9.80
C ALA A 284 27.24 25.72 8.50
N ILE A 285 25.95 26.05 8.37
CA ILE A 285 25.41 26.81 7.23
C ILE A 285 25.84 28.27 7.30
N ASP A 286 25.73 28.91 8.47
CA ASP A 286 26.11 30.32 8.68
C ASP A 286 27.58 30.58 8.36
N LEU A 287 28.46 29.58 8.54
CA LEU A 287 29.87 29.64 8.14
C LEU A 287 30.10 29.35 6.65
N ALA A 288 29.18 28.64 5.98
CA ALA A 288 29.31 28.26 4.58
C ALA A 288 28.77 29.33 3.61
N GLU A 289 27.72 30.05 3.98
CA GLU A 289 27.06 31.07 3.13
C GLU A 289 27.93 32.29 2.76
N PRO A 290 28.69 32.92 3.67
CA PRO A 290 29.36 34.21 3.41
C PRO A 290 30.56 34.13 2.47
N THR A 291 31.10 32.94 2.24
CA THR A 291 32.47 32.75 1.73
C THR A 291 32.54 32.70 0.19
N LEU A 292 31.49 33.08 -0.53
CA LEU A 292 31.47 33.14 -2.01
C LEU A 292 31.40 34.60 -2.48
N THR A 293 32.49 35.36 -2.30
CA THR A 293 32.63 36.70 -2.90
C THR A 293 32.85 36.62 -4.41
N GLU A 294 32.27 37.55 -5.17
CA GLU A 294 32.49 37.71 -6.61
C GLU A 294 33.95 38.11 -6.87
N GLY A 295 34.80 37.19 -7.35
CA GLY A 295 36.20 37.53 -7.66
C GLY A 295 37.18 36.41 -8.05
N ASP A 296 36.79 35.14 -8.10
CA ASP A 296 37.76 34.06 -8.37
C ASP A 296 38.06 33.89 -9.89
N ASN A 297 39.22 34.40 -10.31
CA ASN A 297 39.79 34.34 -11.66
C ASN A 297 39.87 32.91 -12.24
N GLU A 298 39.55 32.78 -13.55
CA GLU A 298 39.27 31.56 -14.32
C GLU A 298 40.42 30.54 -14.57
N GLN A 299 41.62 30.70 -14.02
CA GLN A 299 42.80 29.89 -14.44
C GLN A 299 43.24 28.65 -13.60
N SER A 300 42.52 28.20 -12.55
CA SER A 300 42.88 27.02 -11.73
C SER A 300 41.86 25.85 -11.81
N LYS A 301 42.31 24.62 -11.51
CA LYS A 301 41.54 23.36 -11.65
C LYS A 301 40.29 23.33 -10.72
N PRO A 302 39.16 22.72 -11.14
CA PRO A 302 37.87 22.84 -10.45
C PRO A 302 37.79 22.25 -9.03
N LYS A 303 38.64 21.27 -8.67
CA LYS A 303 38.65 20.70 -7.30
C LYS A 303 39.37 21.58 -6.27
N GLU A 304 40.35 22.37 -6.69
CA GLU A 304 41.10 23.29 -5.82
C GLU A 304 40.27 24.55 -5.50
N ARG A 305 39.45 25.05 -6.45
CA ARG A 305 38.55 26.20 -6.23
C ARG A 305 37.40 25.96 -5.25
N ALA A 306 36.94 24.73 -5.11
CA ALA A 306 35.64 24.47 -4.48
C ALA A 306 35.72 24.19 -2.96
N GLY A 307 36.90 24.23 -2.33
CA GLY A 307 37.07 23.92 -0.90
C GLY A 307 37.27 22.42 -0.60
N GLY A 308 37.61 21.61 -1.60
CA GLY A 308 37.79 20.16 -1.43
C GLY A 308 38.99 19.76 -0.54
N GLU A 309 40.07 20.56 -0.55
CA GLU A 309 41.24 20.33 0.32
C GLU A 309 40.93 20.62 1.79
N GLU A 310 40.28 21.76 2.05
CA GLU A 310 39.81 22.14 3.39
C GLU A 310 38.89 21.06 3.96
N LEU A 311 37.92 20.60 3.16
CA LEU A 311 37.04 19.49 3.52
C LEU A 311 37.82 18.20 3.81
N SER A 312 38.79 17.85 2.96
CA SER A 312 39.62 16.65 3.15
C SER A 312 40.41 16.70 4.47
N ASN A 313 40.90 17.88 4.86
CA ASN A 313 41.59 18.08 6.13
C ASN A 313 40.61 17.96 7.32
N ALA A 314 39.45 18.61 7.24
CA ALA A 314 38.43 18.55 8.28
C ALA A 314 37.97 17.10 8.56
N VAL A 315 37.79 16.29 7.52
CA VAL A 315 37.44 14.85 7.65
C VAL A 315 38.55 14.08 8.35
N LYS A 316 39.82 14.28 7.95
CA LYS A 316 40.97 13.59 8.56
C LYS A 316 41.06 13.89 10.06
N GLU A 317 40.90 15.16 10.45
CA GLU A 317 40.95 15.56 11.85
C GLU A 317 39.82 14.92 12.67
N LEU A 318 38.60 14.87 12.12
CA LEU A 318 37.48 14.20 12.77
C LEU A 318 37.73 12.69 12.92
N LEU A 319 38.21 12.02 11.87
CA LEU A 319 38.49 10.58 11.88
C LEU A 319 39.62 10.18 12.84
N ASN A 320 40.51 11.10 13.19
CA ASN A 320 41.55 10.86 14.20
C ASN A 320 40.99 10.70 15.61
N VAL A 321 39.83 11.29 15.90
CA VAL A 321 39.14 11.17 17.20
C VAL A 321 38.14 10.02 17.20
N ILE A 322 37.61 9.65 16.04
CA ILE A 322 36.63 8.56 15.91
C ILE A 322 37.36 7.21 15.93
N SER A 323 37.13 6.48 17.02
CA SER A 323 37.57 5.08 17.16
C SER A 323 36.81 4.15 16.20
N THR A 324 37.43 3.02 15.87
CA THR A 324 36.79 1.97 15.07
C THR A 324 35.60 1.34 15.81
N PRO A 325 34.43 1.15 15.17
CA PRO A 325 33.26 0.50 15.78
C PRO A 325 33.56 -0.87 16.42
N GLY A 326 32.95 -1.15 17.57
CA GLY A 326 33.21 -2.34 18.40
C GLY A 326 32.57 -3.66 17.96
N LEU A 327 32.03 -3.75 16.73
CA LEU A 327 31.46 -5.00 16.20
C LEU A 327 32.56 -5.94 15.70
N LYS A 328 32.38 -7.26 15.91
CA LYS A 328 33.41 -8.29 15.64
C LYS A 328 33.98 -8.17 14.21
N LYS A 329 35.32 -8.19 14.13
CA LYS A 329 36.13 -8.12 12.91
C LYS A 329 35.94 -9.38 12.05
N GLU A 330 35.00 -9.39 11.11
CA GLU A 330 34.88 -10.50 10.15
C GLU A 330 35.18 -10.12 8.69
N ALA A 331 35.31 -8.84 8.33
CA ALA A 331 35.68 -8.43 6.98
C ALA A 331 36.69 -7.26 6.98
N GLY A 332 37.69 -7.33 6.10
CA GLY A 332 38.94 -6.55 6.12
C GLY A 332 38.86 -5.04 5.89
N HIS A 333 37.68 -4.43 5.91
CA HIS A 333 37.49 -2.99 5.71
C HIS A 333 36.35 -2.47 6.59
N GLN A 334 36.55 -1.34 7.28
CA GLN A 334 35.63 -0.87 8.31
C GLN A 334 35.15 0.56 8.05
N VAL A 335 33.84 0.71 7.88
CA VAL A 335 33.18 2.03 7.85
C VAL A 335 33.19 2.61 9.27
N LYS A 336 33.72 3.83 9.41
CA LYS A 336 33.81 4.56 10.69
C LYS A 336 32.72 5.62 10.85
N VAL A 337 32.31 6.22 9.75
CA VAL A 337 31.35 7.33 9.74
C VAL A 337 30.25 7.06 8.72
N VAL A 338 29.00 7.28 9.13
CA VAL A 338 27.84 7.24 8.24
C VAL A 338 27.20 8.62 8.17
N ILE A 339 26.84 9.04 6.97
CA ILE A 339 26.06 10.26 6.76
C ILE A 339 24.81 9.85 6.00
N TYR A 340 23.63 10.11 6.55
CA TYR A 340 22.39 9.74 5.87
C TYR A 340 21.50 10.93 5.56
N PHE A 341 20.84 10.85 4.41
CA PHE A 341 19.83 11.79 3.95
C PHE A 341 18.48 11.07 3.87
N ASP A 342 17.62 11.35 4.84
CA ASP A 342 16.27 10.83 4.94
C ASP A 342 15.31 11.65 4.08
N GLU A 343 14.47 10.97 3.31
CA GLU A 343 13.60 11.56 2.28
C GLU A 343 14.36 12.36 1.21
N ALA A 344 15.52 11.85 0.79
CA ALA A 344 16.42 12.52 -0.15
C ALA A 344 15.82 12.80 -1.53
N HIS A 345 14.69 12.18 -1.87
CA HIS A 345 13.99 12.42 -3.12
C HIS A 345 13.51 13.87 -3.29
N GLU A 346 13.38 14.62 -2.19
CA GLU A 346 13.09 16.06 -2.23
C GLU A 346 14.11 16.84 -3.05
N LEU A 347 15.39 16.49 -2.93
CA LEU A 347 16.46 17.17 -3.65
C LEU A 347 16.34 17.00 -5.18
N CYS A 348 15.68 15.94 -5.64
CA CYS A 348 15.48 15.71 -7.08
C CYS A 348 14.36 16.57 -7.70
N LYS A 349 13.64 17.36 -6.90
CA LYS A 349 12.58 18.27 -7.38
C LYS A 349 13.12 19.66 -7.72
N HIS A 350 14.39 19.92 -7.40
CA HIS A 350 15.04 21.20 -7.58
C HIS A 350 16.16 21.07 -8.61
N ASP A 351 16.14 21.94 -9.61
CA ASP A 351 17.20 22.00 -10.61
C ASP A 351 18.48 22.59 -10.01
N ALA A 352 19.63 22.16 -10.53
CA ALA A 352 20.93 22.72 -10.16
C ALA A 352 21.04 24.20 -10.54
N GLU A 353 20.48 24.55 -11.69
CA GLU A 353 20.34 25.90 -12.23
C GLU A 353 19.08 25.96 -13.13
N PRO A 354 18.44 27.13 -13.31
CA PRO A 354 17.19 27.23 -14.08
C PRO A 354 17.32 26.65 -15.49
N GLY A 355 16.52 25.63 -15.80
CA GLY A 355 16.53 24.97 -17.12
C GLY A 355 17.60 23.89 -17.30
N SER A 356 18.41 23.59 -16.27
CA SER A 356 19.34 22.47 -16.32
C SER A 356 18.63 21.13 -16.27
N LYS A 357 19.22 20.14 -16.94
CA LYS A 357 18.79 18.74 -16.85
C LYS A 357 19.25 18.06 -15.56
N ARG A 358 20.18 18.69 -14.82
CA ARG A 358 20.71 18.16 -13.57
C ARG A 358 19.95 18.70 -12.36
N ASN A 359 19.71 17.82 -11.39
CA ASN A 359 19.03 18.17 -10.14
C ASN A 359 20.01 18.28 -8.96
N ARG A 360 19.56 18.87 -7.84
CA ARG A 360 20.39 19.13 -6.65
C ARG A 360 20.97 17.86 -6.01
N LEU A 361 20.28 16.73 -6.10
CA LEU A 361 20.81 15.46 -5.60
C LEU A 361 22.02 14.99 -6.42
N GLU A 362 21.97 15.14 -7.75
CA GLU A 362 23.09 14.75 -8.61
C GLU A 362 24.32 15.62 -8.36
N VAL A 363 24.13 16.91 -8.09
CA VAL A 363 25.20 17.82 -7.68
C VAL A 363 25.79 17.37 -6.34
N LEU A 364 24.94 17.01 -5.37
CA LEU A 364 25.38 16.47 -4.09
C LEU A 364 26.21 15.19 -4.29
N TYR A 365 25.74 14.22 -5.08
CA TYR A 365 26.49 12.99 -5.37
C TYR A 365 27.88 13.24 -5.92
N ASP A 366 28.05 14.20 -6.83
CA ASP A 366 29.37 14.56 -7.34
C ASP A 366 30.28 15.17 -6.26
N CYS A 367 29.73 15.92 -5.30
CA CYS A 367 30.51 16.41 -4.17
C CYS A 367 30.95 15.27 -3.24
N LEU A 368 30.22 14.16 -3.18
CA LEU A 368 30.54 13.06 -2.26
C LEU A 368 31.74 12.21 -2.72
N ASP A 369 32.16 12.33 -3.98
CA ASP A 369 33.35 11.63 -4.51
C ASP A 369 34.65 12.05 -3.79
N VAL A 370 34.69 13.25 -3.20
CA VAL A 370 35.85 13.69 -2.38
C VAL A 370 36.09 12.79 -1.18
N PHE A 371 35.07 12.03 -0.75
CA PHE A 371 35.14 11.18 0.42
C PHE A 371 35.58 9.73 0.14
N LEU A 372 35.76 9.32 -1.12
CA LEU A 372 36.14 7.95 -1.49
C LEU A 372 37.38 7.41 -0.76
N PRO A 373 38.45 8.21 -0.51
CA PRO A 373 39.63 7.72 0.21
C PRO A 373 39.41 7.48 1.71
N PHE A 374 38.26 7.89 2.26
CA PHE A 374 37.99 7.83 3.70
C PHE A 374 36.97 6.72 4.03
N PRO A 375 37.01 6.16 5.26
CA PRO A 375 36.07 5.13 5.75
C PRO A 375 34.67 5.69 6.06
N LEU A 376 34.07 6.37 5.07
CA LEU A 376 32.76 7.03 5.13
C LEU A 376 31.79 6.34 4.17
N MET A 377 30.53 6.19 4.61
CA MET A 377 29.42 5.74 3.78
C MET A 377 28.27 6.76 3.81
N PHE A 378 27.67 7.01 2.64
CA PHE A 378 26.51 7.86 2.48
C PHE A 378 25.26 7.01 2.20
N ILE A 379 24.22 7.21 3.01
CA ILE A 379 22.97 6.45 2.90
C ILE A 379 21.82 7.40 2.53
N PHE A 380 21.13 7.10 1.43
CA PHE A 380 19.98 7.89 0.99
C PHE A 380 18.71 7.08 1.17
N THR A 381 17.76 7.56 1.98
CA THR A 381 16.47 6.88 2.14
C THR A 381 15.42 7.53 1.23
N SER A 382 14.47 6.72 0.77
CA SER A 382 13.28 7.21 0.08
C SER A 382 12.19 6.15 0.01
N THR A 383 10.99 6.57 -0.35
CA THR A 383 9.99 5.72 -0.99
C THR A 383 10.25 5.70 -2.52
N THR A 384 9.95 4.60 -3.20
CA THR A 384 10.47 4.20 -4.53
C THR A 384 10.12 5.09 -5.73
N SER A 385 9.31 6.14 -5.59
CA SER A 385 8.95 7.04 -6.70
C SER A 385 10.17 7.65 -7.38
N SER A 386 11.30 7.70 -6.67
CA SER A 386 12.55 8.31 -7.10
C SER A 386 13.65 7.29 -7.39
N LEU A 387 13.33 6.03 -7.65
CA LEU A 387 14.31 5.01 -8.05
C LEU A 387 15.22 5.47 -9.21
N HIS A 388 14.63 6.06 -10.24
CA HIS A 388 15.37 6.62 -11.37
C HIS A 388 16.17 7.90 -11.03
N ARG A 389 15.85 8.56 -9.91
CA ARG A 389 16.45 9.85 -9.50
C ARG A 389 17.55 9.70 -8.45
N LEU A 390 17.37 8.81 -7.48
CA LEU A 390 18.38 8.39 -6.50
C LEU A 390 19.41 7.45 -7.12
N ALA A 391 19.03 6.81 -8.23
CA ALA A 391 19.70 5.64 -8.75
C ALA A 391 19.39 5.45 -10.24
N SER A 392 19.68 6.45 -11.08
CA SER A 392 19.50 6.36 -12.54
C SER A 392 20.16 5.11 -13.12
N THR A 393 19.51 4.49 -14.11
CA THR A 393 20.15 3.43 -14.91
C THR A 393 21.33 4.03 -15.65
N ARG A 394 22.33 3.21 -15.99
CA ARG A 394 23.55 3.69 -16.66
C ARG A 394 23.25 4.52 -17.90
N ASP A 395 22.29 4.09 -18.73
CA ASP A 395 21.90 4.77 -19.96
C ASP A 395 21.11 6.07 -19.74
N ALA A 396 20.51 6.25 -18.56
CA ALA A 396 19.76 7.44 -18.19
C ALA A 396 20.57 8.40 -17.30
N SER A 397 21.83 8.07 -16.99
CA SER A 397 22.68 8.90 -16.14
C SER A 397 23.26 10.06 -16.94
N TYR A 398 23.18 11.29 -16.41
CA TYR A 398 23.84 12.46 -17.01
C TYR A 398 25.33 12.56 -16.66
N SER A 399 25.81 11.75 -15.71
CA SER A 399 27.22 11.70 -15.34
C SER A 399 27.99 10.87 -16.36
N THR A 400 28.84 11.51 -17.17
CA THR A 400 29.75 10.82 -18.11
C THR A 400 30.60 9.76 -17.40
N ARG A 401 30.90 9.96 -16.10
CA ARG A 401 31.62 8.97 -15.26
C ARG A 401 30.83 7.69 -15.02
N ARG A 402 29.49 7.75 -14.97
CA ARG A 402 28.59 6.58 -14.84
C ARG A 402 28.22 5.96 -16.19
N VAL A 403 28.15 6.77 -17.26
CA VAL A 403 27.83 6.32 -18.62
C VAL A 403 29.01 5.63 -19.31
N VAL A 404 30.23 6.15 -19.12
CA VAL A 404 31.45 5.70 -19.84
C VAL A 404 32.41 4.91 -18.94
N GLY A 405 32.27 5.02 -17.61
CA GLY A 405 33.21 4.44 -16.63
C GLY A 405 32.88 3.01 -16.18
N LYS A 406 33.86 2.38 -15.49
CA LYS A 406 33.72 1.08 -14.81
C LYS A 406 32.96 1.16 -13.47
N SER A 407 32.04 2.12 -13.27
CA SER A 407 31.35 2.28 -11.97
C SER A 407 30.44 1.09 -11.68
N VAL A 408 30.64 0.42 -10.54
CA VAL A 408 29.73 -0.63 -10.06
C VAL A 408 28.61 0.04 -9.26
N ASP A 409 27.38 -0.02 -9.77
CA ASP A 409 26.22 0.48 -9.04
C ASP A 409 25.87 -0.50 -7.90
N GLN A 410 25.90 -0.01 -6.66
CA GLN A 410 25.46 -0.79 -5.50
C GLN A 410 23.95 -1.08 -5.61
N ALA A 411 23.55 -2.32 -5.34
CA ALA A 411 22.13 -2.65 -5.23
C ALA A 411 21.53 -1.88 -4.04
N PRO A 412 20.35 -1.26 -4.19
CA PRO A 412 19.68 -0.63 -3.06
C PRO A 412 19.34 -1.64 -1.97
N ILE A 413 19.47 -1.22 -0.72
CA ILE A 413 19.05 -2.00 0.45
C ILE A 413 17.54 -1.94 0.54
N THR A 414 16.91 -3.10 0.57
CA THR A 414 15.45 -3.28 0.67
C THR A 414 15.05 -4.09 1.90
N GLU A 415 16.03 -4.73 2.53
CA GLU A 415 15.93 -5.62 3.68
C GLU A 415 15.70 -4.80 4.96
N LEU A 416 14.43 -4.66 5.35
CA LEU A 416 14.02 -3.93 6.55
C LEU A 416 13.23 -4.82 7.52
N PRO A 417 13.11 -4.43 8.81
CA PRO A 417 12.36 -5.21 9.79
C PRO A 417 10.92 -5.48 9.36
N PHE A 418 10.52 -6.74 9.48
CA PHE A 418 9.17 -7.25 9.26
C PHE A 418 8.89 -8.35 10.29
N ASP A 419 7.66 -8.43 10.81
CA ASP A 419 7.30 -9.34 11.92
C ASP A 419 8.30 -9.24 13.10
N CYS A 420 8.57 -7.99 13.51
CA CYS A 420 9.55 -7.68 14.54
C CYS A 420 8.95 -7.41 15.92
N HIS A 421 7.63 -7.60 16.11
CA HIS A 421 7.01 -7.40 17.40
C HIS A 421 7.66 -8.27 18.49
N ARG A 422 7.87 -7.69 19.69
CA ARG A 422 8.56 -8.33 20.83
C ARG A 422 7.94 -9.63 21.33
N SER A 423 6.67 -9.88 21.01
CA SER A 423 5.98 -11.12 21.37
C SER A 423 6.35 -12.31 20.49
N PHE A 424 7.18 -12.13 19.46
CA PHE A 424 7.59 -13.23 18.59
C PHE A 424 8.82 -13.98 19.12
N PRO A 425 8.87 -15.32 18.96
CA PRO A 425 7.84 -16.18 18.37
C PRO A 425 6.61 -16.33 19.28
N LEU A 426 5.40 -16.33 18.70
CA LEU A 426 4.18 -16.60 19.46
C LEU A 426 4.19 -18.05 19.94
N LYS A 427 3.67 -18.27 21.14
CA LYS A 427 3.42 -19.62 21.63
C LYS A 427 2.05 -20.08 21.13
N PRO A 428 1.95 -21.17 20.34
CA PRO A 428 0.72 -21.67 19.71
C PRO A 428 -0.42 -22.04 20.66
N HIS A 429 -0.22 -21.99 21.98
CA HIS A 429 -1.14 -22.52 22.98
C HIS A 429 -1.51 -21.48 24.06
N GLU A 430 -1.28 -20.20 23.78
CA GLU A 430 -1.54 -19.12 24.75
C GLU A 430 -2.62 -18.12 24.28
N CYS A 431 -3.07 -18.19 23.02
CA CYS A 431 -4.07 -17.26 22.48
C CYS A 431 -5.46 -17.89 22.39
N SER A 432 -6.47 -17.20 22.92
CA SER A 432 -7.88 -17.49 22.64
C SER A 432 -8.28 -17.02 21.23
N PHE A 433 -9.48 -17.39 20.80
CA PHE A 433 -10.03 -16.90 19.53
C PHE A 433 -10.27 -15.38 19.57
N GLU A 434 -10.71 -14.86 20.71
CA GLU A 434 -10.95 -13.44 20.92
C GLU A 434 -9.65 -12.63 20.84
N ASP A 435 -8.57 -13.12 21.46
CA ASP A 435 -7.25 -12.45 21.45
C ASP A 435 -6.73 -12.24 20.04
N ILE A 436 -6.84 -13.27 19.18
CA ILE A 436 -6.31 -13.18 17.82
C ILE A 436 -7.14 -12.28 16.92
N CYS A 437 -8.40 -12.01 17.27
CA CYS A 437 -9.32 -11.13 16.56
C CYS A 437 -9.13 -9.64 16.88
N GLU A 438 -8.31 -9.28 17.88
CA GLU A 438 -8.02 -7.89 18.21
C GLU A 438 -7.16 -7.21 17.13
N LEU A 439 -7.46 -5.95 16.81
CA LEU A 439 -6.66 -5.16 15.88
C LEU A 439 -5.20 -5.03 16.35
N LYS A 440 -4.98 -4.91 17.66
CA LYS A 440 -3.63 -4.94 18.27
C LYS A 440 -2.88 -6.23 17.99
N PHE A 441 -3.56 -7.37 17.97
CA PHE A 441 -2.94 -8.64 17.63
C PHE A 441 -2.54 -8.69 16.15
N LEU A 442 -3.43 -8.25 15.25
CA LEU A 442 -3.16 -8.18 13.81
C LEU A 442 -1.95 -7.28 13.51
N ALA A 443 -1.83 -6.15 14.19
CA ALA A 443 -0.77 -5.17 13.99
C ALA A 443 0.64 -5.72 14.30
N ARG A 444 0.73 -6.80 15.09
CA ARG A 444 2.02 -7.45 15.41
C ARG A 444 2.68 -8.02 14.16
N PHE A 445 1.88 -8.46 13.20
CA PHE A 445 2.37 -8.97 11.92
C PHE A 445 2.58 -7.83 10.93
N GLY A 446 3.68 -7.88 10.20
CA GLY A 446 4.02 -6.93 9.17
C GLY A 446 5.02 -5.86 9.57
N ARG A 447 4.85 -4.67 9.00
CA ARG A 447 5.72 -3.52 9.22
C ARG A 447 5.56 -2.91 10.63
N PRO A 448 6.61 -2.31 11.22
CA PRO A 448 6.58 -1.86 12.61
C PRO A 448 5.63 -0.70 12.95
N LEU A 449 5.25 0.10 11.95
CA LEU A 449 4.48 1.33 12.16
C LEU A 449 3.21 1.16 12.99
N PHE A 450 2.42 0.13 12.71
CA PHE A 450 1.09 0.01 13.31
C PHE A 450 1.15 -0.44 14.77
N TRP A 451 1.90 -1.50 15.09
CA TRP A 451 1.99 -1.97 16.47
C TRP A 451 2.70 -0.95 17.37
N SER A 452 3.72 -0.25 16.87
CA SER A 452 4.45 0.74 17.68
C SER A 452 3.57 1.92 18.08
N LEU A 453 2.69 2.41 17.18
CA LEU A 453 1.71 3.45 17.53
C LEU A 453 0.70 2.95 18.57
N LEU A 454 0.20 1.71 18.43
CA LEU A 454 -0.75 1.12 19.37
C LEU A 454 -0.13 0.91 20.76
N GLU A 455 1.13 0.46 20.83
CA GLU A 455 1.85 0.30 22.10
C GLU A 455 2.15 1.64 22.78
N SER A 456 2.31 2.72 22.01
CA SER A 456 2.43 4.08 22.52
C SER A 456 1.15 4.66 23.12
N GLY A 457 0.01 3.96 22.96
CA GLY A 457 -1.28 4.35 23.50
C GLY A 457 -2.20 5.05 22.49
N GLU A 458 -1.85 5.08 21.19
CA GLU A 458 -2.75 5.60 20.15
C GLU A 458 -4.00 4.72 20.02
N ASN A 459 -5.13 5.31 19.65
CA ASN A 459 -6.39 4.59 19.52
C ASN A 459 -6.41 3.69 18.27
N GLU A 460 -6.96 2.48 18.39
CA GLU A 460 -7.06 1.51 17.29
C GLU A 460 -7.76 2.07 16.05
N TYR A 461 -8.84 2.84 16.23
CA TYR A 461 -9.55 3.47 15.12
C TYR A 461 -8.71 4.53 14.40
N THR A 462 -7.90 5.29 15.15
CA THR A 462 -6.97 6.27 14.58
C THR A 462 -5.90 5.56 13.76
N VAL A 463 -5.29 4.49 14.29
CA VAL A 463 -4.25 3.73 13.58
C VAL A 463 -4.81 3.01 12.36
N LEU A 464 -6.02 2.44 12.46
CA LEU A 464 -6.71 1.85 11.29
C LEU A 464 -7.03 2.91 10.24
N THR A 465 -7.38 4.13 10.65
CA THR A 465 -7.57 5.26 9.73
C THR A 465 -6.29 5.68 9.03
N LEU A 466 -5.19 5.77 9.78
CA LEU A 466 -3.86 5.98 9.20
C LEU A 466 -3.50 4.88 8.18
N ALA A 467 -3.83 3.61 8.47
CA ALA A 467 -3.58 2.49 7.54
C ALA A 467 -4.37 2.64 6.23
N LYS A 468 -5.66 2.99 6.31
CA LYS A 468 -6.50 3.26 5.14
C LYS A 468 -5.94 4.40 4.29
N ASP A 469 -5.64 5.53 4.92
CA ASP A 469 -5.18 6.72 4.20
C ASP A 469 -3.79 6.51 3.57
N LYS A 470 -2.92 5.70 4.20
CA LYS A 470 -1.62 5.32 3.63
C LYS A 470 -1.73 4.28 2.51
N LEU A 471 -2.72 3.38 2.57
CA LEU A 471 -2.94 2.36 1.55
C LEU A 471 -3.59 2.96 0.30
N ALA A 472 -4.63 3.76 0.49
CA ALA A 472 -5.49 4.25 -0.56
C ALA A 472 -5.91 5.71 -0.28
N PRO A 473 -4.99 6.69 -0.47
CA PRO A 473 -5.31 8.10 -0.32
C PRO A 473 -6.39 8.56 -1.30
N ASP A 474 -7.20 9.55 -0.88
CA ASP A 474 -8.30 10.13 -1.68
C ASP A 474 -7.80 10.73 -3.00
N ASP A 475 -6.65 11.41 -2.96
CA ASP A 475 -5.98 11.98 -4.13
C ASP A 475 -5.06 10.94 -4.78
N SER A 476 -5.68 10.03 -5.56
CA SER A 476 -4.96 9.01 -6.32
C SER A 476 -5.21 9.14 -7.82
N GLY A 477 -4.12 9.24 -8.58
CA GLY A 477 -4.18 9.26 -10.04
C GLY A 477 -4.67 7.93 -10.63
N THR A 478 -5.00 7.96 -11.91
CA THR A 478 -5.35 6.76 -12.68
C THR A 478 -4.10 5.99 -13.13
N VAL A 479 -4.22 4.67 -13.27
CA VAL A 479 -3.10 3.81 -13.69
C VAL A 479 -2.76 4.01 -15.18
N TYR A 480 -3.77 4.28 -15.99
CA TYR A 480 -3.66 4.63 -17.41
C TYR A 480 -4.78 5.63 -17.75
N GLN A 481 -4.84 6.12 -18.99
CA GLN A 481 -5.99 6.87 -19.53
C GLN A 481 -6.80 5.93 -20.41
N ALA A 482 -8.05 5.63 -20.03
CA ALA A 482 -8.91 4.73 -20.80
C ALA A 482 -9.59 5.48 -21.98
N PRO A 483 -9.84 4.81 -23.13
CA PRO A 483 -10.68 5.37 -24.18
C PRO A 483 -12.16 5.36 -23.74
N LYS A 484 -12.63 6.55 -23.31
CA LYS A 484 -14.01 7.09 -23.31
C LYS A 484 -15.23 6.30 -22.79
N LEU A 485 -15.19 5.04 -22.34
CA LEU A 485 -16.43 4.36 -21.89
C LEU A 485 -16.37 3.54 -20.59
N GLY A 486 -15.28 3.59 -19.81
CA GLY A 486 -15.17 2.92 -18.51
C GLY A 486 -14.50 3.79 -17.44
N MET A 487 -14.86 3.61 -16.16
CA MET A 487 -14.15 4.26 -15.05
C MET A 487 -12.73 3.69 -14.96
N THR A 488 -11.72 4.56 -15.10
CA THR A 488 -10.33 4.13 -15.08
C THR A 488 -9.87 3.75 -13.67
N PRO A 489 -9.22 2.59 -13.47
CA PRO A 489 -8.76 2.19 -12.14
C PRO A 489 -7.71 3.17 -11.61
N THR A 490 -7.89 3.57 -10.35
CA THR A 490 -6.94 4.40 -9.60
C THR A 490 -5.90 3.53 -8.90
N TYR A 491 -4.76 4.11 -8.55
CA TYR A 491 -3.74 3.40 -7.77
C TYR A 491 -4.27 2.95 -6.40
N SER A 492 -5.13 3.76 -5.75
CA SER A 492 -5.77 3.40 -4.47
C SER A 492 -6.66 2.18 -4.60
N TRP A 493 -7.53 2.16 -5.61
CA TRP A 493 -8.41 1.02 -5.87
C TRP A 493 -7.62 -0.25 -6.19
N THR A 494 -6.55 -0.10 -6.98
CA THR A 494 -5.63 -1.19 -7.32
C THR A 494 -4.96 -1.75 -6.08
N ALA A 495 -4.47 -0.89 -5.19
CA ALA A 495 -3.82 -1.30 -3.94
C ALA A 495 -4.76 -2.14 -3.06
N ILE A 496 -6.02 -1.71 -2.92
CA ILE A 496 -7.04 -2.44 -2.17
C ILE A 496 -7.25 -3.85 -2.77
N ILE A 497 -7.50 -3.94 -4.08
CA ILE A 497 -7.72 -5.22 -4.76
C ILE A 497 -6.51 -6.14 -4.61
N ASP A 498 -5.31 -5.60 -4.78
CA ASP A 498 -4.09 -6.39 -4.78
C ASP A 498 -3.68 -6.88 -3.38
N VAL A 499 -3.88 -6.08 -2.32
CA VAL A 499 -3.74 -6.57 -0.93
C VAL A 499 -4.65 -7.77 -0.68
N LEU A 500 -5.88 -7.71 -1.17
CA LEU A 500 -6.92 -8.70 -0.86
C LEU A 500 -6.82 -9.95 -1.73
N LEU A 501 -6.47 -9.80 -3.01
CA LEU A 501 -6.50 -10.87 -4.01
C LEU A 501 -5.12 -11.33 -4.46
N MET A 502 -4.03 -10.62 -4.15
CA MET A 502 -2.66 -10.95 -4.55
C MET A 502 -2.53 -11.05 -6.09
N LEU A 503 -2.56 -9.89 -6.76
CA LEU A 503 -2.50 -9.81 -8.22
C LEU A 503 -1.11 -10.16 -8.72
N ASP A 504 -1.06 -11.03 -9.74
CA ASP A 504 0.19 -11.39 -10.40
C ASP A 504 0.37 -10.59 -11.70
N TYR A 505 1.43 -9.78 -11.74
CA TYR A 505 1.67 -8.84 -12.82
C TYR A 505 2.65 -9.39 -13.85
N ASN A 506 2.39 -9.11 -15.12
CA ASN A 506 3.30 -9.44 -16.21
C ASN A 506 4.60 -8.62 -16.10
N PRO A 507 5.76 -9.24 -15.78
CA PRO A 507 7.00 -8.50 -15.51
C PRO A 507 7.55 -7.76 -16.74
N ASP A 508 7.25 -8.26 -17.95
CA ASP A 508 7.76 -7.74 -19.23
C ASP A 508 7.00 -6.48 -19.70
N HIS A 509 5.87 -6.15 -19.06
CA HIS A 509 5.05 -5.03 -19.47
C HIS A 509 5.57 -3.70 -18.88
N LYS A 510 5.96 -2.74 -19.72
CA LYS A 510 6.55 -1.45 -19.28
C LYS A 510 5.67 -0.69 -18.27
N THR A 511 4.34 -0.68 -18.45
CA THR A 511 3.40 -0.04 -17.52
C THR A 511 3.41 -0.70 -16.13
N VAL A 512 3.67 -2.01 -16.04
CA VAL A 512 3.72 -2.75 -14.76
C VAL A 512 4.86 -2.23 -13.88
N GLN A 513 6.02 -1.91 -14.46
CA GLN A 513 7.14 -1.35 -13.69
C GLN A 513 6.78 0.01 -13.08
N ASN A 514 6.08 0.87 -13.83
CA ASN A 514 5.60 2.16 -13.31
C ASN A 514 4.50 1.99 -12.26
N LEU A 515 3.55 1.08 -12.49
CA LEU A 515 2.51 0.73 -11.56
C LEU A 515 3.10 0.28 -10.22
N GLN A 516 4.00 -0.71 -10.23
CA GLN A 516 4.68 -1.19 -9.04
C GLN A 516 5.43 -0.07 -8.29
N LYS A 517 6.18 0.78 -9.01
CA LYS A 517 6.89 1.93 -8.42
C LYS A 517 5.94 2.89 -7.69
N ARG A 518 4.78 3.20 -8.29
CA ARG A 518 3.74 4.06 -7.70
C ARG A 518 3.10 3.42 -6.48
N LEU A 519 2.78 2.12 -6.54
CA LEU A 519 2.19 1.40 -5.42
C LEU A 519 3.14 1.33 -4.20
N VAL A 520 4.44 1.11 -4.42
CA VAL A 520 5.42 1.12 -3.31
C VAL A 520 5.62 2.55 -2.77
N ALA A 521 5.59 3.56 -3.64
CA ALA A 521 5.82 4.94 -3.23
C ALA A 521 4.69 5.52 -2.35
N GLY A 522 3.44 5.24 -2.72
CA GLY A 522 2.27 5.92 -2.13
C GLY A 522 1.15 5.03 -1.63
N HIS A 523 1.24 3.70 -1.78
CA HIS A 523 0.16 2.76 -1.47
C HIS A 523 0.62 1.56 -0.66
N MET A 524 1.67 1.72 0.16
CA MET A 524 2.13 0.68 1.10
C MET A 524 2.58 -0.65 0.46
N ARG A 525 2.76 -0.78 -0.86
CA ARG A 525 3.35 -2.00 -1.44
C ARG A 525 4.80 -2.18 -0.97
N THR A 526 5.27 -3.41 -0.83
CA THR A 526 6.63 -3.70 -0.37
C THR A 526 7.56 -3.93 -1.55
N CYS A 527 8.69 -3.24 -1.57
CA CYS A 527 9.79 -3.52 -2.47
C CYS A 527 10.55 -4.75 -1.97
N ILE A 528 10.66 -5.79 -2.79
CA ILE A 528 11.31 -7.06 -2.44
C ILE A 528 12.74 -7.11 -2.97
N SER A 529 12.95 -6.61 -4.19
CA SER A 529 14.28 -6.64 -4.81
C SER A 529 14.39 -5.61 -5.91
N ILE A 530 15.57 -5.02 -5.99
CA ILE A 530 16.01 -4.13 -7.07
C ILE A 530 17.41 -4.61 -7.44
N PRO A 531 17.60 -5.20 -8.63
CA PRO A 531 18.93 -5.64 -9.05
C PRO A 531 19.89 -4.44 -9.19
N SER A 532 21.20 -4.73 -9.19
CA SER A 532 22.24 -3.70 -9.33
C SER A 532 22.11 -2.87 -10.62
N ASN A 533 21.63 -3.47 -11.72
CA ASN A 533 21.37 -2.76 -12.98
C ASN A 533 20.13 -1.83 -12.92
N ARG A 534 19.26 -1.99 -11.91
CA ARG A 534 18.08 -1.16 -11.61
C ARG A 534 17.06 -1.07 -12.75
N GLU A 535 17.08 -2.02 -13.67
CA GLU A 535 16.18 -2.05 -14.83
C GLU A 535 14.73 -2.35 -14.44
N PHE A 536 14.55 -3.18 -13.42
CA PHE A 536 13.23 -3.56 -12.91
C PHE A 536 13.20 -3.58 -11.38
N MET A 537 11.99 -3.58 -10.84
CA MET A 537 11.72 -3.76 -9.41
C MET A 537 10.76 -4.92 -9.24
N ARG A 538 11.05 -5.79 -8.27
CA ARG A 538 10.10 -6.79 -7.78
C ARG A 538 9.45 -6.27 -6.52
N SER A 539 8.13 -6.31 -6.46
CA SER A 539 7.37 -5.83 -5.31
C SER A 539 6.08 -6.63 -5.12
N CYS A 540 5.59 -6.72 -3.89
CA CYS A 540 4.33 -7.39 -3.56
C CYS A 540 3.66 -6.75 -2.33
N TYR A 541 2.42 -7.13 -2.06
CA TYR A 541 1.83 -6.95 -0.73
C TYR A 541 2.09 -8.22 0.09
N PRO A 542 3.01 -8.22 1.06
CA PRO A 542 3.18 -9.35 1.95
C PRO A 542 1.97 -9.47 2.87
N SER A 543 1.83 -10.62 3.54
CA SER A 543 0.74 -10.86 4.49
C SER A 543 0.84 -9.92 5.69
N GLU A 544 0.06 -8.84 5.65
CA GLU A 544 -0.08 -7.83 6.70
C GLU A 544 -1.56 -7.73 7.10
N PRO A 545 -2.00 -8.53 8.09
CA PRO A 545 -3.41 -8.69 8.45
C PRO A 545 -4.09 -7.38 8.84
N PHE A 546 -3.36 -6.45 9.47
CA PHE A 546 -3.87 -5.12 9.82
C PHE A 546 -4.12 -4.25 8.58
N LEU A 547 -3.25 -4.33 7.57
CA LEU A 547 -3.42 -3.63 6.30
C LEU A 547 -4.52 -4.26 5.45
N ALA A 548 -4.65 -5.58 5.48
CA ALA A 548 -5.75 -6.31 4.84
C ALA A 548 -7.11 -5.96 5.48
N GLU A 549 -7.19 -5.83 6.80
CA GLU A 549 -8.39 -5.34 7.49
C GLU A 549 -8.77 -3.93 7.02
N ALA A 550 -7.79 -3.02 6.92
CA ALA A 550 -8.02 -1.68 6.36
C ALA A 550 -8.58 -1.75 4.93
N ALA A 551 -7.99 -2.60 4.08
CA ALA A 551 -8.44 -2.80 2.70
C ALA A 551 -9.88 -3.34 2.63
N MET A 552 -10.25 -4.31 3.47
CA MET A 552 -11.62 -4.85 3.54
C MET A 552 -12.65 -3.79 3.90
N VAL A 553 -12.34 -2.96 4.90
CA VAL A 553 -13.21 -1.84 5.33
C VAL A 553 -13.38 -0.82 4.20
N MET A 554 -12.31 -0.47 3.49
CA MET A 554 -12.38 0.46 2.36
C MET A 554 -13.20 -0.11 1.20
N LEU A 555 -12.92 -1.35 0.81
CA LEU A 555 -13.65 -2.03 -0.26
C LEU A 555 -15.15 -2.04 0.03
N THR A 556 -15.53 -2.36 1.27
CA THR A 556 -16.95 -2.39 1.69
C THR A 556 -17.63 -1.04 1.59
N LYS A 557 -16.95 0.03 2.02
CA LYS A 557 -17.49 1.40 1.94
C LYS A 557 -17.72 1.84 0.49
N GLU A 558 -16.78 1.53 -0.39
CA GLU A 558 -16.87 1.83 -1.83
C GLU A 558 -17.97 1.02 -2.53
N LEU A 559 -18.22 -0.22 -2.10
CA LEU A 559 -19.26 -1.08 -2.67
C LEU A 559 -20.67 -0.81 -2.11
N HIS A 560 -20.81 -0.04 -1.02
CA HIS A 560 -22.08 0.22 -0.33
C HIS A 560 -22.41 1.69 0.03
N PRO A 561 -22.16 2.71 -0.83
CA PRO A 561 -22.58 4.07 -0.55
C PRO A 561 -24.05 4.31 -0.95
N ASN A 562 -25.04 3.78 -0.21
CA ASN A 562 -26.48 4.12 -0.29
C ASN A 562 -27.19 4.25 -1.67
N VAL A 563 -26.58 3.94 -2.82
CA VAL A 563 -27.14 4.10 -4.17
C VAL A 563 -26.52 3.09 -5.16
N ASP A 564 -27.38 2.48 -5.98
CA ASP A 564 -27.17 1.66 -7.19
C ASP A 564 -26.30 0.39 -7.17
N SER A 565 -26.89 -0.68 -7.72
CA SER A 565 -26.35 -2.04 -7.87
C SER A 565 -25.15 -2.17 -8.82
N THR A 566 -24.70 -1.08 -9.46
CA THR A 566 -23.60 -1.07 -10.45
C THR A 566 -22.21 -1.14 -9.82
N LEU A 567 -22.08 -0.92 -8.51
CA LEU A 567 -20.81 -0.92 -7.79
C LEU A 567 -20.24 -2.31 -7.50
N GLN A 568 -21.09 -3.33 -7.36
CA GLN A 568 -20.69 -4.68 -6.91
C GLN A 568 -19.66 -5.36 -7.84
N ASP A 569 -19.63 -4.97 -9.11
CA ASP A 569 -18.74 -5.58 -10.10
C ASP A 569 -17.41 -4.84 -10.30
N ARG A 570 -17.15 -3.74 -9.58
CA ARG A 570 -15.93 -2.94 -9.81
C ARG A 570 -14.63 -3.72 -9.69
N VAL A 571 -14.59 -4.74 -8.83
CA VAL A 571 -13.42 -5.62 -8.68
C VAL A 571 -13.20 -6.44 -9.96
N ILE A 572 -14.24 -7.11 -10.47
CA ILE A 572 -14.16 -7.92 -11.69
C ILE A 572 -13.93 -7.07 -12.93
N ASP A 573 -14.47 -5.85 -12.98
CA ASP A 573 -14.22 -4.90 -14.06
C ASP A 573 -12.75 -4.47 -14.07
N THR A 574 -12.18 -4.13 -12.91
CA THR A 574 -10.77 -3.74 -12.80
C THR A 574 -9.82 -4.86 -13.19
N VAL A 575 -10.09 -6.09 -12.74
CA VAL A 575 -9.28 -7.27 -13.09
C VAL A 575 -9.37 -7.55 -14.60
N ASN A 576 -10.56 -7.46 -15.19
CA ASN A 576 -10.75 -7.60 -16.64
C ASN A 576 -9.99 -6.53 -17.44
N ASP A 577 -10.02 -5.28 -16.99
CA ASP A 577 -9.30 -4.20 -17.67
C ASP A 577 -7.79 -4.43 -17.62
N TYR A 578 -7.27 -4.86 -16.47
CA TYR A 578 -5.85 -5.15 -16.29
C TYR A 578 -5.40 -6.32 -17.16
N PHE A 579 -6.21 -7.39 -17.18
CA PHE A 579 -5.98 -8.53 -18.06
C PHE A 579 -5.99 -8.11 -19.54
N SER A 580 -6.97 -7.31 -19.95
CA SER A 580 -7.12 -6.83 -21.33
C SER A 580 -5.99 -5.91 -21.79
N GLN A 581 -5.30 -5.25 -20.84
CA GLN A 581 -4.11 -4.44 -21.11
C GLN A 581 -2.80 -5.22 -20.99
N GLY A 582 -2.86 -6.54 -20.79
CA GLY A 582 -1.67 -7.38 -20.64
C GLY A 582 -0.88 -7.09 -19.36
N LEU A 583 -1.49 -6.44 -18.36
CA LEU A 583 -0.83 -6.11 -17.08
C LEU A 583 -0.76 -7.31 -16.14
N LEU A 584 -1.71 -8.25 -16.25
CA LEU A 584 -1.73 -9.48 -15.44
C LEU A 584 -1.15 -10.67 -16.19
N HIS A 585 -0.56 -11.60 -15.45
CA HIS A 585 -0.10 -12.87 -16.02
C HIS A 585 -1.30 -13.80 -16.33
N PRO A 586 -1.37 -14.42 -17.52
CA PRO A 586 -2.53 -15.22 -17.94
C PRO A 586 -2.63 -16.62 -17.31
N GLY A 587 -1.57 -17.09 -16.63
CA GLY A 587 -1.46 -18.43 -16.06
C GLY A 587 -2.49 -18.73 -14.96
N ASP A 588 -2.78 -17.73 -14.12
CA ASP A 588 -3.45 -17.96 -12.82
C ASP A 588 -4.89 -17.41 -12.77
N LEU A 589 -5.50 -17.14 -13.93
CA LEU A 589 -6.82 -16.49 -14.00
C LEU A 589 -7.96 -17.32 -13.39
N GLY A 590 -7.85 -18.65 -13.44
CA GLY A 590 -8.79 -19.55 -12.77
C GLY A 590 -8.74 -19.40 -11.25
N GLU A 591 -7.54 -19.44 -10.69
CA GLU A 591 -7.30 -19.27 -9.25
C GLU A 591 -7.62 -17.85 -8.78
N LEU A 592 -7.32 -16.83 -9.58
CA LEU A 592 -7.73 -15.45 -9.31
C LEU A 592 -9.25 -15.34 -9.24
N THR A 593 -9.97 -15.96 -10.18
CA THR A 593 -11.44 -16.02 -10.16
C THR A 593 -11.95 -16.73 -8.91
N ALA A 594 -11.35 -17.85 -8.51
CA ALA A 594 -11.71 -18.55 -7.29
C ALA A 594 -11.51 -17.67 -6.04
N ARG A 595 -10.36 -16.97 -5.94
CA ARG A 595 -10.08 -16.02 -4.85
C ARG A 595 -11.14 -14.92 -4.74
N MET A 596 -11.59 -14.37 -5.88
CA MET A 596 -12.67 -13.38 -5.90
C MET A 596 -14.00 -13.92 -5.39
N LEU A 597 -14.39 -15.13 -5.82
CA LEU A 597 -15.62 -15.78 -5.36
C LEU A 597 -15.59 -16.07 -3.86
N LEU A 598 -14.45 -16.58 -3.36
CA LEU A 598 -14.23 -16.84 -1.93
C LEU A 598 -14.28 -15.54 -1.12
N MET A 599 -13.63 -14.48 -1.58
CA MET A 599 -13.62 -13.17 -0.89
C MET A 599 -15.03 -12.57 -0.82
N ASN A 600 -15.78 -12.58 -1.92
CA ASN A 600 -17.16 -12.07 -1.96
C ASN A 600 -18.08 -12.83 -1.00
N ALA A 601 -17.97 -14.16 -0.95
CA ALA A 601 -18.73 -14.99 -0.04
C ALA A 601 -18.37 -14.69 1.43
N TYR A 602 -17.08 -14.52 1.73
CA TYR A 602 -16.61 -14.21 3.07
C TYR A 602 -17.08 -12.84 3.56
N MET A 603 -16.94 -11.80 2.74
CA MET A 603 -17.42 -10.45 3.05
C MET A 603 -18.92 -10.47 3.35
N SER A 604 -19.70 -11.16 2.51
CA SER A 604 -21.15 -11.30 2.68
C SER A 604 -21.50 -12.05 3.98
N GLY A 605 -20.76 -13.12 4.31
CA GLY A 605 -20.94 -13.87 5.55
C GLY A 605 -20.61 -13.06 6.80
N CYS A 606 -19.53 -12.27 6.78
CA CYS A 606 -19.18 -11.37 7.88
C CYS A 606 -20.23 -10.28 8.09
N LYS A 607 -20.73 -9.68 7.00
CA LYS A 607 -21.79 -8.67 7.04
C LYS A 607 -23.09 -9.22 7.65
N LYS A 608 -23.52 -10.41 7.24
CA LYS A 608 -24.70 -11.08 7.82
C LYS A 608 -24.52 -11.41 9.31
N SER A 609 -23.28 -11.63 9.74
CA SER A 609 -22.92 -11.86 11.14
C SER A 609 -22.84 -10.56 11.96
N GLY A 610 -23.06 -9.39 11.36
CA GLY A 610 -22.95 -8.09 12.03
C GLY A 610 -21.52 -7.64 12.33
N ASN A 611 -20.51 -8.25 11.69
CA ASN A 611 -19.11 -7.94 11.92
C ASN A 611 -18.64 -6.78 11.04
N GLU A 612 -18.36 -5.63 11.65
CA GLU A 612 -17.71 -4.50 10.98
C GLU A 612 -16.18 -4.67 10.84
N ILE A 613 -15.61 -5.59 11.63
CA ILE A 613 -14.21 -6.01 11.58
C ILE A 613 -14.18 -7.41 10.95
N TYR A 614 -13.58 -7.52 9.77
CA TYR A 614 -13.62 -8.73 8.96
C TYR A 614 -12.75 -9.85 9.50
N SER A 615 -11.67 -9.54 10.20
CA SER A 615 -10.81 -10.51 10.89
C SER A 615 -11.49 -11.20 12.09
N LYS A 616 -12.72 -10.83 12.47
CA LYS A 616 -13.55 -11.62 13.40
C LYS A 616 -14.11 -12.89 12.75
N GLY A 617 -14.10 -12.99 11.42
CA GLY A 617 -14.61 -14.16 10.71
C GLY A 617 -16.13 -14.24 10.67
N CYS A 618 -16.61 -15.37 10.17
CA CYS A 618 -18.02 -15.76 10.21
C CYS A 618 -18.15 -17.27 10.39
N LYS A 619 -19.35 -17.73 10.76
CA LYS A 619 -19.64 -19.16 10.85
C LYS A 619 -19.46 -19.83 9.49
N LEU A 620 -18.88 -21.03 9.46
CA LEU A 620 -18.64 -21.77 8.22
C LEU A 620 -19.94 -21.95 7.43
N ASN A 621 -21.05 -22.28 8.10
CA ASN A 621 -22.35 -22.46 7.46
C ASN A 621 -22.85 -21.17 6.76
N GLU A 622 -22.60 -19.99 7.34
CA GLU A 622 -22.94 -18.71 6.71
C GLU A 622 -22.04 -18.39 5.51
N PHE A 623 -20.76 -18.71 5.61
CA PHE A 623 -19.83 -18.60 4.49
C PHE A 623 -20.28 -19.45 3.30
N LEU A 624 -20.65 -20.72 3.54
CA LEU A 624 -21.11 -21.64 2.50
C LEU A 624 -22.45 -21.21 1.86
N ARG A 625 -23.37 -20.67 2.67
CA ARG A 625 -24.63 -20.06 2.18
C ARG A 625 -24.39 -18.87 1.25
N CYS A 626 -23.33 -18.11 1.48
CA CYS A 626 -22.95 -16.99 0.61
C CYS A 626 -22.16 -17.46 -0.61
N LEU A 627 -21.40 -18.56 -0.51
CA LEU A 627 -20.56 -19.06 -1.59
C LEU A 627 -21.37 -19.79 -2.67
N PHE A 628 -22.26 -20.70 -2.29
CA PHE A 628 -23.00 -21.55 -3.23
C PHE A 628 -24.45 -21.11 -3.39
N ARG A 629 -24.96 -21.18 -4.62
CA ARG A 629 -26.38 -20.96 -4.91
C ARG A 629 -27.25 -22.10 -4.36
N GLU A 630 -26.82 -23.33 -4.60
CA GLU A 630 -27.46 -24.56 -4.08
C GLU A 630 -26.87 -24.96 -2.72
N PHE A 631 -26.82 -24.01 -1.78
CA PHE A 631 -26.16 -24.23 -0.49
C PHE A 631 -26.80 -25.35 0.34
N ASP A 632 -28.09 -25.65 0.18
CA ASP A 632 -28.76 -26.73 0.90
C ASP A 632 -28.14 -28.10 0.57
N ILE A 633 -27.79 -28.34 -0.71
CA ILE A 633 -27.09 -29.57 -1.12
C ILE A 633 -25.74 -29.69 -0.41
N VAL A 634 -25.05 -28.57 -0.22
CA VAL A 634 -23.73 -28.52 0.43
C VAL A 634 -23.85 -28.76 1.93
N LEU A 635 -24.80 -28.10 2.60
CA LEU A 635 -24.97 -28.21 4.05
C LEU A 635 -25.49 -29.58 4.47
N GLU A 636 -26.36 -30.20 3.66
CA GLU A 636 -26.92 -31.53 3.91
C GLU A 636 -26.02 -32.68 3.39
N ALA A 637 -24.85 -32.37 2.83
CA ALA A 637 -23.90 -33.36 2.35
C ALA A 637 -23.42 -34.27 3.49
N LYS A 638 -23.37 -35.58 3.22
CA LYS A 638 -22.75 -36.59 4.11
C LYS A 638 -21.31 -36.88 3.68
N PRO A 639 -20.44 -37.39 4.58
CA PRO A 639 -19.07 -37.67 4.23
C PRO A 639 -18.97 -38.79 3.19
N ASP A 640 -18.15 -38.60 2.17
CA ASP A 640 -18.04 -39.52 1.03
C ASP A 640 -17.15 -40.75 1.30
N ASN A 641 -16.45 -40.74 2.43
CA ASN A 641 -15.54 -41.80 2.85
C ASN A 641 -16.10 -42.65 4.01
N VAL A 642 -17.25 -42.28 4.58
CA VAL A 642 -17.90 -42.98 5.70
C VAL A 642 -19.37 -43.27 5.38
N PHE A 643 -19.82 -44.50 5.65
CA PHE A 643 -21.15 -44.99 5.28
C PHE A 643 -22.32 -44.20 5.91
N ASP A 644 -22.20 -43.79 7.17
CA ASP A 644 -23.28 -43.11 7.91
C ASP A 644 -22.72 -42.02 8.84
N GLY A 645 -22.07 -41.03 8.24
CA GLY A 645 -21.57 -39.88 8.99
C GLY A 645 -22.58 -38.73 9.09
N PRO A 646 -22.30 -37.74 9.96
CA PRO A 646 -23.16 -36.56 10.15
C PRO A 646 -23.20 -35.68 8.89
N THR A 647 -24.20 -34.82 8.78
CA THR A 647 -24.23 -33.80 7.71
C THR A 647 -23.08 -32.80 7.88
N LEU A 648 -22.71 -32.09 6.82
CA LEU A 648 -21.69 -31.04 6.89
C LEU A 648 -22.12 -29.97 7.91
N LYS A 649 -23.38 -29.55 7.87
CA LYS A 649 -23.95 -28.57 8.79
C LYS A 649 -23.75 -28.95 10.25
N ASP A 650 -24.02 -30.20 10.60
CA ASP A 650 -23.90 -30.70 11.97
C ASP A 650 -22.44 -30.89 12.37
N ALA A 651 -21.61 -31.45 11.47
CA ALA A 651 -20.19 -31.68 11.72
C ALA A 651 -19.38 -30.39 11.94
N PHE A 652 -19.87 -29.26 11.42
CA PHE A 652 -19.22 -27.95 11.50
C PHE A 652 -20.10 -26.88 12.18
N GLU A 653 -21.03 -27.28 13.05
CA GLU A 653 -21.96 -26.36 13.72
C GLU A 653 -21.24 -25.20 14.43
N ASP A 654 -20.17 -25.51 15.15
CA ASP A 654 -19.39 -24.54 15.91
C ASP A 654 -18.28 -23.84 15.09
N ALA A 655 -18.04 -24.27 13.86
CA ALA A 655 -16.85 -23.91 13.09
C ALA A 655 -16.88 -22.48 12.54
N VAL A 656 -15.69 -21.86 12.48
CA VAL A 656 -15.49 -20.48 12.02
C VAL A 656 -14.45 -20.44 10.91
N VAL A 657 -14.73 -19.64 9.89
CA VAL A 657 -13.80 -19.26 8.83
C VAL A 657 -13.31 -17.84 9.08
N ARG A 658 -12.01 -17.62 8.87
CA ARG A 658 -11.36 -16.32 9.12
C ARG A 658 -10.23 -16.07 8.11
N PHE A 659 -10.48 -15.23 7.12
CA PHE A 659 -9.43 -14.74 6.21
C PHE A 659 -9.78 -13.38 5.61
N THR A 660 -8.83 -12.46 5.54
CA THR A 660 -8.99 -11.13 4.92
C THR A 660 -8.18 -10.98 3.64
N HIS A 661 -7.24 -11.88 3.38
CA HIS A 661 -6.35 -11.84 2.21
C HIS A 661 -5.78 -13.24 1.93
N PHE A 662 -4.99 -13.35 0.86
CA PHE A 662 -4.28 -14.57 0.48
C PHE A 662 -2.77 -14.44 0.64
N GLY A 663 -2.08 -15.54 0.90
CA GLY A 663 -0.61 -15.62 0.86
C GLY A 663 -0.12 -16.83 0.10
N LYS A 664 0.85 -16.63 -0.79
CA LYS A 664 1.46 -17.68 -1.61
C LYS A 664 2.59 -18.39 -0.87
N PHE A 665 2.56 -19.71 -0.88
CA PHE A 665 3.67 -20.56 -0.46
C PHE A 665 4.54 -20.91 -1.67
N VAL A 666 5.82 -21.18 -1.41
CA VAL A 666 6.82 -21.52 -2.43
C VAL A 666 7.25 -22.98 -2.41
N ASP A 667 6.74 -23.76 -1.44
CA ASP A 667 7.05 -25.17 -1.25
C ASP A 667 5.84 -25.95 -0.72
N ASP A 668 5.99 -27.27 -0.58
CA ASP A 668 4.92 -28.19 -0.17
C ASP A 668 4.44 -27.98 1.28
N THR A 669 5.11 -27.15 2.09
CA THR A 669 4.72 -26.91 3.49
C THR A 669 3.35 -26.25 3.61
N ALA A 670 2.86 -25.64 2.52
CA ALA A 670 1.54 -25.04 2.39
C ALA A 670 0.41 -25.95 2.86
N THR A 671 0.57 -27.25 2.61
CA THR A 671 -0.42 -28.29 2.88
C THR A 671 -0.37 -28.82 4.31
N SER A 672 0.54 -28.34 5.15
CA SER A 672 0.64 -28.78 6.54
C SER A 672 -0.41 -28.10 7.44
N ARG A 673 -0.88 -28.82 8.47
CA ARG A 673 -1.75 -28.22 9.49
C ARG A 673 -1.09 -27.08 10.27
N ASP A 674 0.24 -27.09 10.41
CA ASP A 674 0.98 -26.02 11.05
C ASP A 674 0.97 -24.74 10.19
N ALA A 675 1.08 -24.87 8.86
CA ALA A 675 0.87 -23.76 7.94
C ALA A 675 -0.56 -23.21 8.01
N ALA A 676 -1.58 -24.08 8.03
CA ALA A 676 -2.97 -23.65 8.20
C ALA A 676 -3.22 -22.92 9.53
N HIS A 677 -2.58 -23.38 10.61
CA HIS A 677 -2.65 -22.71 11.91
C HIS A 677 -1.98 -21.32 11.88
N ALA A 678 -0.80 -21.20 11.29
CA ALA A 678 -0.11 -19.93 11.11
C ALA A 678 -0.91 -18.95 10.21
N ALA A 679 -1.49 -19.46 9.13
CA ALA A 679 -2.37 -18.70 8.24
C ALA A 679 -3.64 -18.23 8.95
N PHE A 680 -4.24 -19.07 9.80
CA PHE A 680 -5.40 -18.69 10.61
C PHE A 680 -5.06 -17.55 11.59
N PHE A 681 -3.89 -17.59 12.24
CA PHE A 681 -3.42 -16.49 13.11
C PHE A 681 -3.27 -15.17 12.34
N ARG A 682 -2.78 -15.26 11.10
CA ARG A 682 -2.67 -14.12 10.18
C ARG A 682 -3.98 -13.72 9.51
N SER A 683 -5.11 -14.39 9.78
CA SER A 683 -6.37 -14.14 9.06
C SER A 683 -6.16 -14.23 7.54
N MET A 684 -5.54 -15.31 7.08
CA MET A 684 -5.08 -15.49 5.71
C MET A 684 -5.54 -16.85 5.16
N ALA A 685 -5.93 -16.88 3.88
CA ALA A 685 -6.07 -18.11 3.11
C ALA A 685 -4.78 -18.38 2.31
N ILE A 686 -4.46 -19.65 2.09
CA ILE A 686 -3.20 -20.07 1.47
C ILE A 686 -3.42 -20.30 -0.02
N VAL A 687 -2.49 -19.80 -0.83
CA VAL A 687 -2.30 -20.18 -2.24
C VAL A 687 -1.07 -21.07 -2.29
N CYS A 688 -1.21 -22.26 -2.87
CA CYS A 688 -0.12 -23.22 -2.98
C CYS A 688 0.86 -22.81 -4.10
N HIS A 689 2.03 -23.44 -4.15
CA HIS A 689 2.99 -23.20 -5.23
C HIS A 689 2.52 -23.87 -6.53
N ASP A 690 3.03 -23.41 -7.67
CA ASP A 690 2.55 -23.76 -9.01
C ASP A 690 2.71 -25.25 -9.36
N THR A 691 3.59 -25.97 -8.64
CA THR A 691 3.82 -27.41 -8.83
C THR A 691 3.13 -28.27 -7.77
N GLN A 692 2.34 -27.66 -6.88
CA GLN A 692 1.62 -28.38 -5.83
C GLN A 692 0.63 -29.35 -6.46
N VAL A 693 0.75 -30.61 -6.07
CA VAL A 693 -0.14 -31.64 -6.58
C VAL A 693 -1.48 -31.56 -5.84
N SER A 694 -2.58 -31.55 -6.61
CA SER A 694 -3.98 -31.72 -6.16
C SER A 694 -4.66 -30.56 -5.42
N VAL A 695 -3.95 -29.59 -4.86
CA VAL A 695 -4.55 -28.48 -4.09
C VAL A 695 -3.95 -27.15 -4.52
N ASP A 696 -4.81 -26.20 -4.88
CA ASP A 696 -4.40 -24.89 -5.37
C ASP A 696 -4.61 -23.81 -4.27
N ILE A 697 -5.71 -23.90 -3.51
CA ILE A 697 -6.05 -22.97 -2.42
C ILE A 697 -6.44 -23.75 -1.16
N ILE A 698 -6.04 -23.25 0.01
CA ILE A 698 -6.46 -23.78 1.32
C ILE A 698 -7.07 -22.65 2.16
N VAL A 699 -8.30 -22.85 2.65
CA VAL A 699 -8.93 -21.95 3.62
C VAL A 699 -8.90 -22.61 4.99
N PRO A 700 -8.13 -22.09 5.96
CA PRO A 700 -8.11 -22.61 7.32
C PRO A 700 -9.47 -22.42 8.02
N VAL A 701 -9.87 -23.42 8.80
CA VAL A 701 -11.13 -23.45 9.55
C VAL A 701 -10.84 -23.80 11.01
N LEU A 702 -11.32 -22.98 11.93
CA LEU A 702 -11.30 -23.31 13.35
C LEU A 702 -12.55 -24.11 13.69
N HIS A 703 -12.38 -25.34 14.15
CA HIS A 703 -13.51 -26.25 14.42
C HIS A 703 -14.38 -25.77 15.59
N THR A 704 -13.78 -25.14 16.60
CA THR A 704 -14.50 -24.54 17.73
C THR A 704 -13.77 -23.31 18.25
N THR A 705 -14.51 -22.28 18.63
CA THR A 705 -13.97 -21.06 19.27
C THR A 705 -13.74 -21.24 20.77
N LYS A 706 -14.18 -22.37 21.35
CA LYS A 706 -14.05 -22.64 22.78
C LYS A 706 -12.60 -23.03 23.12
N GLY A 707 -11.96 -22.23 23.97
CA GLY A 707 -10.63 -22.50 24.48
C GLY A 707 -9.52 -21.86 23.65
N VAL A 708 -8.35 -22.50 23.63
CA VAL A 708 -7.14 -21.98 22.99
C VAL A 708 -7.12 -22.37 21.53
N VAL A 709 -6.75 -21.42 20.66
CA VAL A 709 -6.53 -21.69 19.24
C VAL A 709 -5.19 -22.40 19.09
N CYS A 710 -5.23 -23.66 18.67
CA CYS A 710 -4.04 -24.46 18.41
C CYS A 710 -4.22 -25.35 17.19
N ARG A 711 -3.12 -25.89 16.65
CA ARG A 711 -3.15 -26.76 15.46
C ARG A 711 -4.14 -27.93 15.56
N HIS A 712 -4.45 -28.44 16.76
CA HIS A 712 -5.31 -29.61 16.95
C HIS A 712 -6.81 -29.32 16.85
N VAL A 713 -7.20 -28.04 16.80
CA VAL A 713 -8.59 -27.60 16.56
C VAL A 713 -8.74 -26.93 15.18
N ILE A 714 -7.67 -26.92 14.38
CA ILE A 714 -7.65 -26.40 13.00
C ILE A 714 -7.87 -27.54 12.01
N THR A 715 -8.84 -27.33 11.14
CA THR A 715 -9.09 -28.10 9.91
C THR A 715 -9.08 -27.16 8.71
N SER A 716 -9.50 -27.60 7.53
CA SER A 716 -9.43 -26.80 6.31
C SER A 716 -10.49 -27.14 5.28
N ILE A 717 -10.71 -26.17 4.39
CA ILE A 717 -11.28 -26.37 3.06
C ILE A 717 -10.09 -26.48 2.09
N LEU A 718 -9.93 -27.64 1.45
CA LEU A 718 -8.93 -27.90 0.42
C LEU A 718 -9.58 -27.68 -0.95
N ILE A 719 -9.03 -26.78 -1.76
CA ILE A 719 -9.67 -26.33 -3.00
C ILE A 719 -8.77 -26.64 -4.18
N GLN A 720 -9.33 -27.34 -5.16
CA GLN A 720 -8.75 -27.51 -6.49
C GLN A 720 -9.56 -26.72 -7.51
N VAL A 721 -8.90 -25.89 -8.29
CA VAL A 721 -9.45 -25.04 -9.33
C VAL A 721 -9.09 -25.61 -10.70
N LYS A 722 -10.08 -25.72 -11.58
CA LYS A 722 -9.90 -26.20 -12.95
C LYS A 722 -10.55 -25.25 -13.94
N ARG A 723 -9.75 -24.82 -14.93
CA ARG A 723 -10.20 -23.98 -16.06
C ARG A 723 -10.53 -24.84 -17.29
N ARG A 724 -11.38 -25.86 -17.11
CA ARG A 724 -11.78 -26.80 -18.18
C ARG A 724 -13.17 -26.45 -18.71
N ILE A 725 -13.39 -26.59 -20.01
CA ILE A 725 -14.68 -26.32 -20.68
C ILE A 725 -15.68 -27.46 -20.45
N ARG A 726 -15.17 -28.69 -20.35
CA ARG A 726 -15.95 -29.90 -20.05
C ARG A 726 -15.70 -30.35 -18.62
N PRO A 727 -16.73 -30.84 -17.91
CA PRO A 727 -16.57 -31.29 -16.54
C PRO A 727 -15.63 -32.50 -16.48
N GLY A 728 -14.70 -32.49 -15.52
CA GLY A 728 -13.85 -33.66 -15.27
C GLY A 728 -14.64 -34.81 -14.63
N ASN A 729 -14.06 -36.03 -14.70
CA ASN A 729 -14.60 -37.18 -13.96
C ASN A 729 -14.44 -36.94 -12.44
N PRO A 730 -15.54 -36.82 -11.66
CA PRO A 730 -15.47 -36.54 -10.22
C PRO A 730 -14.57 -37.51 -9.46
N ARG A 731 -14.56 -38.79 -9.84
CA ARG A 731 -13.79 -39.84 -9.13
C ARG A 731 -12.27 -39.65 -9.22
N LEU A 732 -11.79 -38.93 -10.23
CA LEU A 732 -10.36 -38.66 -10.45
C LEU A 732 -9.87 -37.37 -9.78
N LEU A 733 -10.78 -36.58 -9.19
CA LEU A 733 -10.50 -35.23 -8.67
C LEU A 733 -10.66 -35.11 -7.15
N ALA A 734 -11.04 -36.19 -6.46
CA ALA A 734 -11.21 -36.15 -5.01
C ALA A 734 -9.85 -36.04 -4.30
N ILE A 735 -9.65 -34.92 -3.59
CA ILE A 735 -8.45 -34.69 -2.78
C ILE A 735 -8.43 -35.70 -1.61
N ASP A 736 -7.32 -36.41 -1.44
CA ASP A 736 -7.08 -37.25 -0.27
C ASP A 736 -6.09 -36.56 0.64
N GLN A 737 -6.56 -36.08 1.80
CA GLN A 737 -5.72 -35.37 2.76
C GLN A 737 -4.51 -36.19 3.20
N ALA A 738 -4.63 -37.53 3.21
CA ALA A 738 -3.54 -38.42 3.62
C ALA A 738 -2.41 -38.45 2.59
N LYS A 739 -2.74 -38.28 1.30
CA LYS A 739 -1.76 -38.14 0.22
C LYS A 739 -1.12 -36.75 0.22
N VAL A 740 -1.90 -35.74 0.62
CA VAL A 740 -1.46 -34.34 0.71
C VAL A 740 -0.66 -34.08 1.99
N GLY A 741 -0.83 -34.91 3.03
CA GLY A 741 -0.10 -34.78 4.30
C GLY A 741 -0.68 -33.75 5.27
N PHE A 742 -1.96 -33.37 5.12
CA PHE A 742 -2.54 -32.31 5.95
C PHE A 742 -2.65 -32.70 7.43
N PHE A 743 -3.17 -33.90 7.75
CA PHE A 743 -3.17 -34.41 9.12
C PHE A 743 -1.97 -35.35 9.34
N PRO A 744 -0.91 -34.91 10.05
CA PRO A 744 0.23 -35.77 10.35
C PRO A 744 -0.14 -36.90 11.32
N LYS A 745 0.65 -37.97 11.34
CA LYS A 745 0.40 -39.15 12.18
C LYS A 745 0.62 -38.90 13.68
N ASP A 746 1.44 -37.91 14.06
CA ASP A 746 1.79 -37.60 15.45
C ASP A 746 0.80 -36.58 16.07
N THR A 747 0.10 -36.99 17.14
CA THR A 747 -1.09 -36.29 17.69
C THR A 747 -0.93 -35.71 19.10
N LEU A 748 0.28 -35.61 19.65
CA LEU A 748 0.45 -35.07 21.01
C LEU A 748 0.19 -33.55 21.03
N CYS A 749 -0.88 -33.11 21.71
CA CYS A 749 -1.11 -31.71 22.07
C CYS A 749 -0.63 -31.44 23.49
N GLU A 750 0.28 -30.48 23.64
CA GLU A 750 0.72 -29.98 24.95
C GLU A 750 -0.16 -28.82 25.47
N CYS A 751 -1.24 -28.50 24.76
CA CYS A 751 -2.12 -27.35 24.97
C CYS A 751 -3.02 -27.42 26.24
N GLY A 752 -2.78 -28.33 27.17
CA GLY A 752 -3.53 -28.42 28.42
C GLY A 752 -2.79 -29.23 29.50
N ARG A 753 -2.94 -28.83 30.77
CA ARG A 753 -2.37 -29.49 31.97
C ARG A 753 -2.87 -30.94 32.21
N GLN A 754 -3.60 -31.51 31.27
CA GLN A 754 -3.91 -32.93 31.20
C GLN A 754 -3.57 -33.41 29.80
N GLN A 755 -2.74 -34.46 29.70
CA GLN A 755 -2.59 -35.24 28.48
C GLN A 755 -3.98 -35.69 28.02
N ARG A 756 -4.62 -34.94 27.14
CA ARG A 756 -5.72 -35.49 26.37
C ARG A 756 -5.06 -36.29 25.26
N ASN A 757 -5.24 -37.61 25.27
CA ASN A 757 -5.13 -38.42 24.05
C ASN A 757 -6.24 -37.93 23.09
N THR A 758 -6.06 -36.77 22.47
CA THR A 758 -7.00 -36.24 21.49
C THR A 758 -6.64 -36.82 20.13
N GLU A 759 -7.06 -38.06 19.91
CA GLU A 759 -7.48 -38.50 18.58
C GLU A 759 -8.72 -37.67 18.17
N LEU A 760 -8.55 -36.36 17.96
CA LEU A 760 -9.62 -35.54 17.40
C LEU A 760 -9.71 -35.85 15.91
N GLU A 761 -10.69 -36.70 15.58
CA GLU A 761 -11.14 -37.01 14.22
C GLU A 761 -11.82 -35.77 13.61
N LEU A 762 -11.02 -34.74 13.28
CA LEU A 762 -11.56 -33.52 12.70
C LEU A 762 -12.08 -33.78 11.27
N PRO A 763 -13.31 -33.36 10.93
CA PRO A 763 -13.79 -33.38 9.56
C PRO A 763 -13.06 -32.34 8.71
N TYR A 764 -13.01 -32.55 7.39
CA TYR A 764 -12.47 -31.58 6.43
C TYR A 764 -13.29 -31.54 5.15
N ILE A 765 -13.15 -30.44 4.39
CA ILE A 765 -13.93 -30.17 3.19
C ILE A 765 -13.01 -30.15 1.97
N ASN A 766 -13.45 -30.74 0.87
CA ASN A 766 -12.81 -30.64 -0.43
C ASN A 766 -13.73 -29.91 -1.41
N PHE A 767 -13.21 -28.89 -2.08
CA PHE A 767 -13.87 -28.26 -3.23
C PHE A 767 -13.12 -28.57 -4.51
N VAL A 768 -13.87 -29.04 -5.51
CA VAL A 768 -13.40 -29.15 -6.88
C VAL A 768 -14.20 -28.16 -7.72
N LEU A 769 -13.54 -27.08 -8.14
CA LEU A 769 -14.15 -25.94 -8.82
C LEU A 769 -13.81 -25.99 -10.32
N ASP A 770 -14.71 -26.56 -11.11
CA ASP A 770 -14.63 -26.59 -12.57
C ASP A 770 -15.20 -25.27 -13.14
N LEU A 771 -14.46 -24.16 -12.98
CA LEU A 771 -14.96 -22.81 -13.26
C LEU A 771 -15.19 -22.52 -14.75
N GLY A 772 -14.44 -23.17 -15.64
CA GLY A 772 -14.53 -22.97 -17.09
C GLY A 772 -15.71 -23.67 -17.77
N VAL A 773 -16.47 -24.50 -17.04
CA VAL A 773 -17.52 -25.34 -17.62
C VAL A 773 -18.70 -24.51 -18.08
N ARG A 774 -19.07 -24.66 -19.36
CA ARG A 774 -20.18 -23.92 -20.00
C ARG A 774 -21.45 -24.75 -20.20
N ALA A 775 -21.39 -26.06 -19.97
CA ALA A 775 -22.53 -26.95 -20.13
C ALA A 775 -23.68 -26.55 -19.18
N ARG A 776 -24.90 -26.40 -19.73
CA ARG A 776 -26.11 -26.13 -18.94
C ARG A 776 -26.88 -27.42 -18.67
N PRO A 777 -27.39 -27.64 -17.44
CA PRO A 777 -27.22 -26.78 -16.27
C PRO A 777 -25.86 -26.99 -15.59
N ALA A 778 -25.22 -25.88 -15.21
CA ALA A 778 -24.22 -25.88 -14.14
C ALA A 778 -24.83 -26.53 -12.88
N SER A 779 -24.04 -27.27 -12.12
CA SER A 779 -24.55 -27.97 -10.95
C SER A 779 -23.55 -27.96 -9.80
N THR A 780 -24.08 -27.74 -8.60
CA THR A 780 -23.40 -28.07 -7.36
C THR A 780 -23.79 -29.48 -6.95
N GLN A 781 -22.80 -30.35 -6.67
CA GLN A 781 -23.04 -31.73 -6.31
C GLN A 781 -22.18 -32.14 -5.12
N ALA A 782 -22.78 -32.86 -4.17
CA ALA A 782 -22.03 -33.53 -3.12
C ALA A 782 -21.62 -34.94 -3.57
N ALA A 783 -20.42 -35.37 -3.21
CA ALA A 783 -20.00 -36.74 -3.40
C ALA A 783 -20.89 -37.69 -2.58
N ALA A 784 -21.32 -38.80 -3.20
CA ALA A 784 -22.17 -39.76 -2.53
C ALA A 784 -21.38 -40.55 -1.46
N PRO A 785 -21.98 -40.84 -0.29
CA PRO A 785 -21.38 -41.72 0.70
C PRO A 785 -21.19 -43.15 0.15
N PRO A 786 -20.29 -43.95 0.74
CA PRO A 786 -20.15 -45.36 0.40
C PRO A 786 -21.48 -46.08 0.55
N LYS A 787 -21.80 -47.01 -0.36
CA LYS A 787 -23.08 -47.75 -0.32
C LYS A 787 -23.13 -48.87 0.73
N ARG A 788 -21.99 -49.27 1.30
CA ARG A 788 -21.88 -50.32 2.33
C ARG A 788 -20.71 -50.02 3.26
N ARG A 789 -20.83 -50.42 4.52
CA ARG A 789 -19.72 -50.39 5.48
C ARG A 789 -18.63 -51.36 5.03
N SER A 790 -17.40 -50.88 4.88
CA SER A 790 -16.24 -51.74 4.60
C SER A 790 -15.92 -52.57 5.84
N LEU A 791 -15.92 -53.90 5.71
CA LEU A 791 -15.53 -54.84 6.78
C LEU A 791 -14.02 -55.16 6.77
N ARG A 792 -13.30 -54.77 5.71
CA ARG A 792 -11.89 -55.17 5.48
C ARG A 792 -10.86 -54.03 5.63
N LYS A 793 -11.30 -52.79 5.84
CA LYS A 793 -10.40 -51.63 6.05
C LYS A 793 -10.78 -50.95 7.36
N GLN A 794 -9.78 -50.48 8.12
CA GLN A 794 -10.05 -49.57 9.23
C GLN A 794 -10.81 -48.34 8.71
N PRO A 795 -11.81 -47.83 9.47
CA PRO A 795 -12.54 -46.65 9.06
C PRO A 795 -11.56 -45.47 8.89
N PRO A 796 -11.79 -44.58 7.91
CA PRO A 796 -10.95 -43.40 7.76
C PRO A 796 -11.06 -42.53 9.01
N LYS A 797 -9.92 -42.05 9.50
CA LYS A 797 -9.82 -41.26 10.74
C LYS A 797 -10.50 -39.88 10.67
N HIS A 798 -10.72 -39.34 9.47
CA HIS A 798 -11.26 -37.99 9.27
C HIS A 798 -12.41 -38.03 8.27
N ASN A 799 -13.58 -37.50 8.65
CA ASN A 799 -14.73 -37.39 7.76
C ASN A 799 -14.43 -36.41 6.62
N ARG A 800 -14.63 -36.84 5.37
CA ARG A 800 -14.35 -36.07 4.16
C ARG A 800 -15.64 -35.65 3.48
N TYR A 801 -15.83 -34.35 3.28
CA TYR A 801 -16.97 -33.81 2.55
C TYR A 801 -16.48 -33.23 1.21
N THR A 802 -16.68 -33.95 0.11
CA THR A 802 -16.31 -33.46 -1.23
C THR A 802 -17.49 -32.83 -1.96
N ILE A 803 -17.32 -31.57 -2.38
CA ILE A 803 -18.28 -30.80 -3.15
C ILE A 803 -17.68 -30.47 -4.53
N TYR A 804 -18.45 -30.76 -5.58
CA TYR A 804 -18.14 -30.40 -6.96
C TYR A 804 -19.00 -29.21 -7.35
N ALA A 805 -18.37 -28.13 -7.80
CA ALA A 805 -19.06 -26.98 -8.37
C ALA A 805 -18.64 -26.81 -9.82
N ARG A 806 -19.60 -26.94 -10.74
CA ARG A 806 -19.35 -26.91 -12.19
C ARG A 806 -19.95 -25.66 -12.78
N GLY A 807 -19.13 -24.83 -13.40
CA GLY A 807 -19.54 -23.58 -14.00
C GLY A 807 -19.84 -22.47 -12.98
N LEU A 808 -19.82 -21.23 -13.47
CA LEU A 808 -19.91 -20.01 -12.65
C LEU A 808 -21.28 -19.81 -11.98
N THR A 809 -22.38 -20.33 -12.52
CA THR A 809 -23.71 -20.13 -11.94
C THR A 809 -23.96 -20.98 -10.69
N SER A 810 -23.03 -21.86 -10.32
CA SER A 810 -23.05 -22.59 -9.03
C SER A 810 -22.82 -21.65 -7.83
N PHE A 811 -22.26 -20.46 -8.06
CA PHE A 811 -21.87 -19.54 -6.99
C PHE A 811 -22.92 -18.46 -6.74
N GLY A 812 -23.14 -18.13 -5.46
CA GLY A 812 -24.17 -17.18 -5.02
C GLY A 812 -23.90 -15.73 -5.47
N SER A 813 -22.64 -15.33 -5.57
CA SER A 813 -22.24 -13.97 -5.99
C SER A 813 -22.27 -13.74 -7.51
N VAL A 814 -22.43 -14.81 -8.30
CA VAL A 814 -22.51 -14.71 -9.77
C VAL A 814 -23.95 -14.49 -10.16
N THR A 815 -24.23 -13.35 -10.78
CA THR A 815 -25.55 -12.93 -11.28
C THR A 815 -25.56 -12.96 -12.81
N GLU A 816 -26.73 -12.86 -13.43
CA GLU A 816 -26.81 -12.75 -14.90
C GLU A 816 -26.06 -11.52 -15.44
N GLN A 817 -25.97 -10.45 -14.65
CA GLN A 817 -25.32 -9.20 -15.05
C GLN A 817 -23.79 -9.32 -15.09
N ASN A 818 -23.20 -10.11 -14.18
CA ASN A 818 -21.75 -10.21 -14.05
C ASN A 818 -21.15 -11.53 -14.57
N LEU A 819 -21.99 -12.50 -14.94
CA LEU A 819 -21.57 -13.78 -15.50
C LEU A 819 -20.60 -13.60 -16.68
N SER A 820 -20.95 -12.73 -17.64
CA SER A 820 -20.13 -12.46 -18.83
C SER A 820 -18.75 -11.88 -18.49
N LYS A 821 -18.65 -11.14 -17.37
CA LYS A 821 -17.40 -10.55 -16.88
C LYS A 821 -16.46 -11.63 -16.31
N TYR A 822 -17.01 -12.60 -15.58
CA TYR A 822 -16.24 -13.76 -15.12
C TYR A 822 -15.87 -14.70 -16.27
N GLU A 823 -16.80 -14.94 -17.20
CA GLU A 823 -16.55 -15.76 -18.39
C GLU A 823 -15.41 -15.17 -19.24
N ARG A 824 -15.30 -13.84 -19.32
CA ARG A 824 -14.20 -13.15 -20.01
C ARG A 824 -12.83 -13.50 -19.42
N LEU A 825 -12.68 -13.49 -18.08
CA LEU A 825 -11.42 -13.88 -17.42
C LEU A 825 -11.08 -15.35 -17.62
N LEU A 826 -12.09 -16.22 -17.67
CA LEU A 826 -11.90 -17.66 -17.80
C LEU A 826 -11.76 -18.12 -19.25
N ARG A 827 -11.82 -17.21 -20.24
CA ARG A 827 -11.48 -17.55 -21.62
C ARG A 827 -10.06 -18.13 -21.62
N LEU A 828 -9.90 -19.28 -22.26
CA LEU A 828 -8.58 -19.76 -22.62
C LEU A 828 -7.98 -18.70 -23.54
N SER A 829 -7.10 -17.85 -23.01
CA SER A 829 -6.32 -16.92 -23.83
C SER A 829 -5.60 -17.75 -24.87
N ASN A 830 -6.05 -17.61 -26.11
CA ASN A 830 -5.32 -18.04 -27.28
C ASN A 830 -5.16 -16.81 -28.17
N VAL A 831 -4.11 -16.82 -28.98
CA VAL A 831 -3.76 -15.71 -29.89
C VAL A 831 -4.94 -15.27 -30.77
N LEU A 832 -5.90 -16.18 -31.03
CA LEU A 832 -7.12 -15.90 -31.79
C LEU A 832 -8.13 -15.06 -31.02
N GLY A 833 -8.38 -15.37 -29.74
CA GLY A 833 -9.29 -14.62 -28.88
C GLY A 833 -8.84 -13.19 -28.65
N ASP A 834 -7.53 -12.94 -28.71
CA ASP A 834 -6.93 -11.60 -28.56
C ASP A 834 -6.74 -10.88 -29.91
N HIS A 835 -7.06 -11.52 -31.04
CA HIS A 835 -6.86 -10.93 -32.35
C HIS A 835 -7.87 -9.77 -32.58
N PRO A 836 -7.43 -8.56 -32.97
CA PRO A 836 -8.34 -7.40 -33.06
C PRO A 836 -9.43 -7.55 -34.11
N ARG A 837 -9.24 -8.45 -35.10
CA ARG A 837 -10.26 -8.79 -36.10
C ARG A 837 -10.83 -10.17 -35.76
N GLN A 838 -12.01 -10.16 -35.14
CA GLN A 838 -12.73 -11.36 -34.68
C GLN A 838 -13.64 -11.98 -35.75
N SER A 839 -13.60 -11.53 -37.01
CA SER A 839 -14.42 -12.18 -38.05
C SER A 839 -13.84 -13.55 -38.41
N PRO A 840 -14.69 -14.55 -38.71
CA PRO A 840 -14.24 -15.92 -39.02
C PRO A 840 -13.14 -15.95 -40.08
N SER A 841 -13.29 -15.18 -41.16
CA SER A 841 -12.31 -15.06 -42.24
C SER A 841 -10.93 -14.58 -41.80
N HIS A 842 -10.87 -13.59 -40.89
CA HIS A 842 -9.59 -13.09 -40.38
C HIS A 842 -8.96 -14.08 -39.40
N LEU A 843 -9.77 -14.72 -38.54
CA LEU A 843 -9.28 -15.72 -37.60
C LEU A 843 -8.75 -16.95 -38.35
N GLU A 844 -9.42 -17.39 -39.41
CA GLU A 844 -8.97 -18.46 -40.29
C GLU A 844 -7.61 -18.14 -40.93
N MET A 845 -7.42 -16.92 -41.45
CA MET A 845 -6.11 -16.47 -41.94
C MET A 845 -5.01 -16.45 -40.86
N VAL A 846 -5.37 -16.24 -39.59
CA VAL A 846 -4.39 -16.33 -38.48
C VAL A 846 -4.09 -17.79 -38.14
N ARG A 847 -5.07 -18.68 -38.24
CA ARG A 847 -4.91 -20.13 -38.05
C ARG A 847 -3.94 -20.73 -39.07
N THR A 848 -4.00 -20.30 -40.34
CA THR A 848 -3.10 -20.77 -41.41
C THR A 848 -1.64 -20.38 -41.18
N LEU A 849 -1.34 -19.42 -40.30
CA LEU A 849 0.04 -19.11 -39.87
C LEU A 849 0.66 -20.24 -39.01
N LYS A 850 -0.11 -21.27 -38.64
CA LYS A 850 0.35 -22.47 -37.90
C LYS A 850 1.11 -22.14 -36.61
N ARG A 851 0.74 -21.03 -35.97
CA ARG A 851 1.29 -20.65 -34.66
C ARG A 851 0.88 -21.63 -33.55
N PHE A 852 -0.22 -22.34 -33.76
CA PHE A 852 -0.74 -23.41 -32.90
C PHE A 852 -1.33 -24.50 -33.80
N TRP A 853 -1.25 -25.74 -33.34
CA TRP A 853 -1.67 -26.92 -34.09
C TRP A 853 -2.97 -27.44 -33.49
N ALA A 854 -4.04 -27.48 -34.29
CA ALA A 854 -5.35 -27.98 -33.90
C ALA A 854 -5.92 -28.85 -35.02
N ARG A 855 -6.75 -29.83 -34.65
CA ARG A 855 -7.41 -30.75 -35.60
C ARG A 855 -8.27 -29.97 -36.59
N GLY A 856 -8.21 -30.30 -37.88
CA GLY A 856 -8.94 -29.62 -38.95
C GLY A 856 -8.12 -28.51 -39.63
N ASP A 857 -7.80 -27.44 -38.89
CA ASP A 857 -7.31 -26.19 -39.51
C ASP A 857 -5.79 -26.11 -39.73
N ALA A 858 -4.99 -26.87 -38.97
CA ALA A 858 -3.52 -26.83 -39.06
C ALA A 858 -2.91 -27.85 -40.04
N PHE A 859 -3.76 -28.69 -40.64
CA PHE A 859 -3.37 -29.84 -41.47
C PHE A 859 -3.82 -29.70 -42.94
N ASP A 860 -4.18 -28.48 -43.35
CA ASP A 860 -4.62 -28.12 -44.71
C ASP A 860 -3.63 -28.51 -45.83
N TRP A 861 -2.38 -28.80 -45.48
CA TRP A 861 -1.28 -29.15 -46.37
C TRP A 861 -1.02 -30.66 -46.52
N ILE A 862 -1.76 -31.51 -45.80
CA ILE A 862 -1.61 -32.97 -45.88
C ILE A 862 -3.00 -33.64 -45.97
N GLU A 863 -3.22 -34.48 -46.98
CA GLU A 863 -4.44 -35.29 -47.07
C GLU A 863 -4.42 -36.38 -45.99
N ASN A 864 -5.27 -36.23 -44.98
CA ASN A 864 -5.45 -37.23 -43.93
C ASN A 864 -6.90 -37.25 -43.42
N GLU A 865 -7.25 -38.28 -42.65
CA GLU A 865 -8.58 -38.41 -42.04
C GLU A 865 -8.91 -37.33 -41.00
N LEU A 866 -7.94 -36.50 -40.61
CA LEU A 866 -8.13 -35.40 -39.66
C LEU A 866 -8.81 -34.18 -40.32
N ASN A 867 -8.72 -34.04 -41.64
CA ASN A 867 -9.33 -32.94 -42.41
C ASN A 867 -10.85 -33.13 -42.66
N GLY A 868 -11.35 -34.36 -42.55
CA GLY A 868 -12.74 -34.72 -42.89
C GLY A 868 -13.72 -34.76 -41.71
N ARG A 869 -13.25 -34.54 -40.46
CA ARG A 869 -14.14 -34.49 -39.29
C ARG A 869 -14.37 -33.04 -38.88
N PRO A 870 -15.63 -32.59 -38.71
CA PRO A 870 -15.91 -31.21 -38.30
C PRO A 870 -15.23 -30.94 -36.95
N LEU A 871 -14.65 -29.74 -36.81
CA LEU A 871 -14.30 -29.18 -35.52
C LEU A 871 -15.54 -29.29 -34.61
N PRO A 872 -15.40 -29.68 -33.34
CA PRO A 872 -16.49 -29.48 -32.40
C PRO A 872 -16.88 -27.99 -32.43
N THR A 873 -18.19 -27.74 -32.52
CA THR A 873 -18.82 -26.54 -33.08
C THR A 873 -18.63 -25.24 -32.29
N GLU A 874 -17.72 -25.21 -31.31
CA GLU A 874 -17.36 -24.02 -30.55
C GLU A 874 -15.84 -23.82 -30.58
N GLU A 875 -15.38 -22.62 -30.99
CA GLU A 875 -13.95 -22.23 -31.12
C GLU A 875 -13.13 -22.36 -29.81
N GLY A 876 -13.73 -22.82 -28.70
CA GLY A 876 -13.08 -23.10 -27.42
C GLY A 876 -12.42 -24.48 -27.30
N ASP A 877 -12.68 -25.42 -28.22
CA ASP A 877 -12.28 -26.83 -28.07
C ASP A 877 -10.84 -27.15 -28.54
N ALA A 878 -10.01 -26.16 -28.88
CA ALA A 878 -8.73 -26.38 -29.56
C ALA A 878 -7.48 -26.64 -28.66
N LEU A 879 -7.62 -26.80 -27.35
CA LEU A 879 -6.47 -27.06 -26.44
C LEU A 879 -6.80 -28.16 -25.42
N GLU A 880 -7.03 -29.38 -25.89
CA GLU A 880 -6.79 -30.59 -25.08
C GLU A 880 -5.29 -30.90 -25.13
N VAL A 881 -4.54 -30.44 -24.12
CA VAL A 881 -3.21 -30.98 -23.87
C VAL A 881 -3.40 -32.40 -23.33
N GLY A 882 -3.05 -33.39 -24.16
CA GLY A 882 -2.78 -34.80 -23.87
C GLY A 882 -3.52 -35.43 -22.69
N GLN A 883 -4.46 -36.34 -23.00
CA GLN A 883 -4.69 -37.45 -22.09
C GLN A 883 -3.37 -38.22 -21.98
N TYR A 884 -2.76 -38.24 -20.80
CA TYR A 884 -1.87 -39.33 -20.45
C TYR A 884 -2.76 -40.57 -20.38
N GLU A 885 -2.66 -41.43 -21.39
CA GLU A 885 -2.99 -42.84 -21.21
C GLU A 885 -2.14 -43.31 -20.02
N SER A 886 -2.80 -43.59 -18.90
CA SER A 886 -2.19 -44.42 -17.88
C SER A 886 -1.92 -45.75 -18.55
N GLU A 887 -0.64 -46.06 -18.76
CA GLU A 887 -0.23 -47.41 -19.15
C GLU A 887 -0.92 -48.42 -18.23
N ASP A 888 -1.49 -49.42 -18.91
CA ASP A 888 -2.29 -50.49 -18.37
C ASP A 888 -1.61 -51.27 -17.24
N ASP A 889 -2.47 -51.87 -16.43
CA ASP A 889 -2.27 -53.06 -15.60
C ASP A 889 -0.99 -53.87 -15.92
N THR A 890 -0.05 -53.85 -14.97
CA THR A 890 0.64 -55.06 -14.47
C THR A 890 0.81 -55.02 -12.96
#